data_AF-A0A167HDC1-F1
#
_entry.id   AF-A0A167HDC1-F1
#
_cell.length_a   1.000
_cell.length_b   1.000
_cell.length_c   1.000
_cell.angle_alpha   90.00
_cell.angle_beta   90.00
_cell.angle_gamma   90.00
#
_symmetry.space_group_name_H-M   'P 1'
#
loop_
_entity.id
_entity.type
_entity.pdbx_description
1 polymer ?
#
loop_
_entity_poly.entity_id
_entity_poly.type
_entity_poly.pdbx_seq_one_letter_code
_entity_poly.pdbx_strand_id
1 'polypeptide(L)'
;MRVEIRQQNLPESHIDKTTPKDESSVTILRAQLLIPGKGEPIHDGALAMRGGKIEWVGLFTNRPHKYHDIKPTHVHVLMPGMWDCHVHFLALDVASSISGLVGFLPGFSALAGAVTVDDLKATLNAGYTSVRELGGYGGDVWPGVQNGPLVGPNIYSAIGIMSITGGHGDEHNTPLTTVIDALTYGSMPLAVCDGVEDCTKMVRKMVRRGARVIKVCSSGGVLSLNDDPEDRQFSDEELKAIVEEAGRSRRAVAAHAIGKSGIMAALRAGVRTIEHGMYIDEEAADMMVRQDTIFVPTQHIVRVLAADYMDQLPEPNKRKLLGLIDKSKESYKLAIKKGIRIALGTDMASSDRKSRLSHGHNANELGYAVELGMTPLQAIESATANGPLTLGGLAPLSGQLREGYDADVIAIKMNPLEDISVLTNPDNVTHVWKGGKLFKSIPDRLPAHLRAQLELLQSQDAETSTASGSCDSRTALSHSPPARAANGYEELAAASHEAARALGKTQVESHIHPYLRATSGHPANMMPIGPPSGHSPDDSSSGPPSTSIAPAPSSSAPEAGIASDGRKAKRELSQSKRAAQNRAAQRAFRQRKEGYIKKLEQQVREFAEMEQTYKAVQAENYSLREYVIHLQSRLLDTQGEYPPPPPNVNLSTSTAAQPPHVTAPEQAPNHGVGTPLEAVAQAVAGLAAQEQLAESEGRFTSPEYNKPEARDEDSRTVDDEINRQLHQQVEEEVSRSADV
;
A
#
# COMPACT_ATOMS: atom_id res chain seq x y z
N MET A 1 12.96 -31.42 10.88
CA MET A 1 12.09 -32.41 11.56
C MET A 1 10.69 -31.81 11.56
N ARG A 2 9.83 -32.17 10.60
CA ARG A 2 8.44 -31.67 10.54
C ARG A 2 7.74 -32.11 11.82
N VAL A 3 7.16 -31.18 12.57
CA VAL A 3 6.06 -31.56 13.47
C VAL A 3 4.97 -32.03 12.53
N GLU A 4 4.71 -33.33 12.49
CA GLU A 4 3.50 -33.85 11.85
C GLU A 4 2.33 -33.15 12.53
N ILE A 5 1.69 -32.21 11.81
CA ILE A 5 0.38 -31.72 12.19
C ILE A 5 -0.55 -32.88 11.89
N ARG A 6 -0.61 -33.86 12.80
CA ARG A 6 -1.70 -34.81 12.85
C ARG A 6 -2.97 -33.97 12.83
N GLN A 7 -3.85 -34.22 11.87
CA GLN A 7 -5.25 -33.84 11.96
C GLN A 7 -5.85 -34.58 13.17
N GLN A 8 -5.52 -34.13 14.37
CA GLN A 8 -6.31 -34.46 15.53
C GLN A 8 -7.60 -33.69 15.36
N ASN A 9 -8.74 -34.39 15.37
CA ASN A 9 -10.04 -33.80 15.61
C ASN A 9 -10.03 -33.20 17.02
N LEU A 10 -9.41 -32.03 17.14
CA LEU A 10 -9.48 -31.19 18.32
C LEU A 10 -10.84 -30.49 18.30
N PRO A 11 -11.41 -30.19 19.49
CA PRO A 11 -12.71 -29.53 19.59
C PRO A 11 -12.72 -28.21 18.79
N GLU A 12 -13.88 -27.89 18.23
CA GLU A 12 -14.11 -26.67 17.44
C GLU A 12 -13.55 -25.43 18.19
N SER A 13 -12.88 -24.54 17.47
CA SER A 13 -12.31 -23.34 18.09
C SER A 13 -13.40 -22.49 18.72
N HIS A 14 -13.18 -22.05 19.96
CA HIS A 14 -14.04 -21.14 20.73
C HIS A 14 -14.18 -19.74 20.12
N ILE A 15 -13.43 -19.45 19.05
CA ILE A 15 -13.57 -18.24 18.26
C ILE A 15 -14.48 -18.61 17.11
N ASP A 16 -15.64 -17.96 17.04
CA ASP A 16 -16.67 -18.04 15.99
C ASP A 16 -17.78 -19.09 16.14
N LYS A 17 -18.73 -18.81 17.02
CA LYS A 17 -20.09 -19.33 16.92
C LYS A 17 -21.06 -18.31 17.48
N THR A 18 -21.60 -17.41 16.66
CA THR A 18 -22.99 -16.90 16.78
C THR A 18 -23.20 -15.74 15.82
N THR A 19 -23.61 -16.05 14.59
CA THR A 19 -24.50 -15.14 13.85
C THR A 19 -25.83 -15.88 13.73
N PRO A 20 -26.98 -15.27 14.08
CA PRO A 20 -28.27 -15.91 13.90
C PRO A 20 -28.47 -16.13 12.40
N LYS A 21 -28.33 -17.38 11.95
CA LYS A 21 -28.66 -17.76 10.58
C LYS A 21 -30.17 -17.98 10.56
N ASP A 22 -30.87 -17.33 9.64
CA ASP A 22 -32.23 -17.76 9.31
C ASP A 22 -32.13 -19.14 8.66
N GLU A 23 -32.13 -20.19 9.47
CA GLU A 23 -32.07 -21.58 9.01
C GLU A 23 -33.43 -22.07 8.47
N SER A 24 -34.48 -21.24 8.56
CA SER A 24 -35.83 -21.65 8.20
C SER A 24 -36.06 -21.67 6.69
N SER A 25 -35.39 -20.81 5.92
CA SER A 25 -35.60 -20.65 4.48
C SER A 25 -34.49 -21.31 3.63
N VAL A 26 -34.90 -22.02 2.57
CA VAL A 26 -34.00 -22.58 1.56
C VAL A 26 -34.03 -21.71 0.32
N THR A 27 -32.86 -21.39 -0.22
CA THR A 27 -32.72 -20.76 -1.53
C THR A 27 -32.22 -21.78 -2.54
N ILE A 28 -32.91 -21.89 -3.67
CA ILE A 28 -32.45 -22.67 -4.83
C ILE A 28 -32.01 -21.72 -5.94
N LEU A 29 -30.78 -21.91 -6.42
CA LEU A 29 -30.22 -21.17 -7.54
C LEU A 29 -30.05 -22.13 -8.70
N ARG A 30 -30.57 -21.78 -9.88
CA ARG A 30 -30.42 -22.53 -11.13
C ARG A 30 -29.66 -21.68 -12.13
N ALA A 31 -28.63 -22.25 -12.75
CA ALA A 31 -27.76 -21.58 -13.69
C ALA A 31 -27.70 -22.33 -15.02
N GLN A 32 -27.55 -21.60 -16.12
CA GLN A 32 -27.26 -22.23 -17.42
C GLN A 32 -25.87 -22.89 -17.37
N LEU A 33 -24.93 -22.28 -16.66
CA LEU A 33 -23.61 -22.80 -16.38
C LEU A 33 -23.26 -22.60 -14.89
N LEU A 34 -22.93 -23.69 -14.20
CA LEU A 34 -22.42 -23.66 -12.83
C LEU A 34 -20.94 -24.05 -12.85
N ILE A 35 -20.06 -23.15 -12.46
CA ILE A 35 -18.62 -23.37 -12.33
C ILE A 35 -18.36 -23.67 -10.85
N PRO A 36 -17.95 -24.89 -10.46
CA PRO A 36 -17.88 -25.27 -9.05
C PRO A 36 -16.70 -24.63 -8.27
N GLY A 37 -15.82 -23.91 -8.95
CA GLY A 37 -14.53 -23.42 -8.43
C GLY A 37 -13.40 -24.43 -8.62
N LYS A 38 -13.67 -25.72 -8.40
CA LYS A 38 -12.75 -26.82 -8.71
C LYS A 38 -13.51 -27.98 -9.35
N GLY A 39 -12.98 -28.48 -10.47
CA GLY A 39 -13.61 -29.53 -11.27
C GLY A 39 -14.43 -29.00 -12.44
N GLU A 40 -15.08 -29.91 -13.16
CA GLU A 40 -15.78 -29.60 -14.40
C GLU A 40 -17.03 -28.74 -14.18
N PRO A 41 -17.26 -27.71 -15.03
CA PRO A 41 -18.51 -26.96 -15.04
C PRO A 41 -19.73 -27.84 -15.35
N ILE A 42 -20.86 -27.50 -14.75
CA ILE A 42 -22.13 -28.21 -14.89
C ILE A 42 -23.10 -27.33 -15.70
N HIS A 43 -23.49 -27.80 -16.89
CA HIS A 43 -24.57 -27.19 -17.66
C HIS A 43 -25.94 -27.50 -17.05
N ASP A 44 -26.84 -26.53 -17.05
CA ASP A 44 -28.13 -26.59 -16.33
C ASP A 44 -27.95 -27.02 -14.85
N GLY A 45 -26.90 -26.47 -14.23
CA GLY A 45 -26.54 -26.72 -12.84
C GLY A 45 -27.46 -25.98 -11.87
N ALA A 46 -27.55 -26.50 -10.66
CA ALA A 46 -28.24 -25.86 -9.56
C ALA A 46 -27.54 -26.10 -8.23
N LEU A 47 -27.76 -25.20 -7.27
CA LEU A 47 -27.47 -25.46 -5.87
C LEU A 47 -28.66 -25.12 -4.97
N ALA A 48 -28.68 -25.79 -3.82
CA ALA A 48 -29.53 -25.46 -2.69
C ALA A 48 -28.65 -24.97 -1.54
N MET A 49 -29.04 -23.86 -0.92
CA MET A 49 -28.40 -23.35 0.29
C MET A 49 -29.45 -23.04 1.36
N ARG A 50 -29.09 -23.28 2.61
CA ARG A 50 -29.90 -23.00 3.80
C ARG A 50 -29.01 -22.34 4.84
N GLY A 51 -29.49 -21.24 5.41
CA GLY A 51 -28.65 -20.40 6.26
C GLY A 51 -27.34 -20.08 5.55
N GLY A 52 -26.22 -20.26 6.24
CA GLY A 52 -24.89 -19.96 5.69
C GLY A 52 -24.17 -21.09 4.98
N LYS A 53 -24.85 -22.19 4.60
CA LYS A 53 -24.22 -23.39 4.03
C LYS A 53 -24.89 -23.88 2.76
N ILE A 54 -24.09 -24.47 1.87
CA ILE A 54 -24.56 -25.19 0.69
C ILE A 54 -25.00 -26.59 1.14
N GLU A 55 -26.25 -26.95 0.88
CA GLU A 55 -26.80 -28.28 1.21
C GLU A 55 -26.73 -29.27 0.04
N TRP A 56 -26.72 -28.77 -1.20
CA TRP A 56 -26.69 -29.62 -2.38
C TRP A 56 -26.23 -28.85 -3.61
N VAL A 57 -25.53 -29.53 -4.52
CA VAL A 57 -25.11 -29.00 -5.82
C VAL A 57 -25.17 -30.12 -6.87
N GLY A 58 -25.59 -29.82 -8.09
CA GLY A 58 -25.62 -30.79 -9.18
C GLY A 58 -26.45 -30.34 -10.38
N LEU A 59 -26.74 -31.28 -11.29
CA LEU A 59 -27.68 -31.05 -12.39
C LEU A 59 -29.08 -30.75 -11.83
N PHE A 60 -29.76 -29.73 -12.35
CA PHE A 60 -31.09 -29.32 -11.86
C PHE A 60 -32.15 -30.44 -11.93
N THR A 61 -32.04 -31.34 -12.90
CA THR A 61 -32.89 -32.52 -13.05
C THR A 61 -32.68 -33.56 -11.95
N ASN A 62 -31.49 -33.60 -11.35
CA ASN A 62 -31.14 -34.52 -10.26
C ASN A 62 -31.38 -33.92 -8.87
N ARG A 63 -32.09 -32.78 -8.78
CA ARG A 63 -32.33 -32.14 -7.48
C ARG A 63 -33.15 -33.04 -6.55
N PRO A 64 -32.78 -33.15 -5.25
CA PRO A 64 -33.53 -33.91 -4.27
C PRO A 64 -35.01 -33.52 -4.21
N HIS A 65 -35.89 -34.50 -3.96
CA HIS A 65 -37.35 -34.30 -3.88
C HIS A 65 -37.76 -33.18 -2.90
N LYS A 66 -37.02 -33.02 -1.79
CA LYS A 66 -37.26 -31.95 -0.81
C LYS A 66 -37.16 -30.52 -1.36
N TYR A 67 -36.63 -30.33 -2.57
CA TYR A 67 -36.51 -29.03 -3.23
C TYR A 67 -37.43 -28.88 -4.45
N HIS A 68 -38.34 -29.83 -4.70
CA HIS A 68 -39.20 -29.80 -5.90
C HIS A 68 -40.22 -28.66 -5.87
N ASP A 69 -40.72 -28.33 -4.69
CA ASP A 69 -41.75 -27.29 -4.48
C ASP A 69 -41.17 -25.88 -4.28
N ILE A 70 -39.83 -25.74 -4.31
CA ILE A 70 -39.15 -24.46 -4.10
C ILE A 70 -38.84 -23.83 -5.45
N LYS A 71 -39.40 -22.65 -5.72
CA LYS A 71 -39.15 -21.92 -6.96
C LYS A 71 -37.67 -21.48 -7.04
N PRO A 72 -36.91 -21.92 -8.07
CA PRO A 72 -35.51 -21.51 -8.21
C PRO A 72 -35.38 -20.09 -8.75
N THR A 73 -34.40 -19.35 -8.24
CA THR A 73 -33.90 -18.13 -8.88
C THR A 73 -33.03 -18.54 -10.06
N HIS A 74 -33.35 -18.02 -11.25
CA HIS A 74 -32.62 -18.34 -12.47
C HIS A 74 -31.53 -17.29 -12.69
N VAL A 75 -30.32 -17.75 -13.00
CA VAL A 75 -29.17 -16.91 -13.33
C VAL A 75 -28.45 -17.45 -14.55
N HIS A 76 -27.59 -16.64 -15.18
CA HIS A 76 -26.88 -17.07 -16.38
C HIS A 76 -25.70 -17.99 -16.00
N VAL A 77 -24.70 -17.45 -15.31
CA VAL A 77 -23.56 -18.22 -14.77
C VAL A 77 -23.52 -18.12 -13.25
N LEU A 78 -23.14 -19.22 -12.59
CA LEU A 78 -22.98 -19.30 -11.15
C LEU A 78 -21.61 -19.84 -10.79
N MET A 79 -20.93 -19.21 -9.83
CA MET A 79 -19.62 -19.65 -9.34
C MET A 79 -19.44 -19.29 -7.86
N PRO A 80 -18.43 -19.85 -7.15
CA PRO A 80 -18.14 -19.41 -5.78
C PRO A 80 -17.81 -17.93 -5.75
N GLY A 81 -18.10 -17.28 -4.62
CA GLY A 81 -17.55 -15.97 -4.35
C GLY A 81 -16.02 -15.98 -4.43
N MET A 82 -15.46 -14.94 -5.05
CA MET A 82 -14.03 -14.86 -5.31
C MET A 82 -13.24 -14.48 -4.05
N TRP A 83 -11.97 -14.85 -4.06
CA TRP A 83 -10.96 -14.57 -3.05
C TRP A 83 -9.87 -13.68 -3.64
N ASP A 84 -9.52 -12.62 -2.92
CA ASP A 84 -8.27 -11.89 -3.13
C ASP A 84 -7.33 -12.19 -1.97
N CYS A 85 -6.22 -12.86 -2.26
CA CYS A 85 -5.30 -13.35 -1.24
C CYS A 85 -4.19 -12.36 -0.86
N HIS A 86 -4.23 -11.13 -1.38
CA HIS A 86 -3.27 -10.08 -1.05
C HIS A 86 -3.91 -8.71 -1.24
N VAL A 87 -4.47 -8.14 -0.17
CA VAL A 87 -4.99 -6.77 -0.16
C VAL A 87 -4.51 -6.00 1.06
N HIS A 88 -4.63 -4.68 0.99
CA HIS A 88 -4.32 -3.74 2.04
C HIS A 88 -5.45 -2.71 2.17
N PHE A 89 -6.13 -2.64 3.31
CA PHE A 89 -7.08 -1.57 3.60
C PHE A 89 -6.36 -0.50 4.42
N LEU A 90 -5.82 0.52 3.73
CA LEU A 90 -4.91 1.52 4.32
C LEU A 90 -5.47 2.95 4.34
N ALA A 91 -6.64 3.18 3.73
CA ALA A 91 -7.22 4.51 3.56
C ALA A 91 -6.32 5.51 2.80
N LEU A 92 -5.54 5.00 1.83
CA LEU A 92 -4.65 5.80 1.00
C LEU A 92 -5.46 6.60 -0.04
N ASP A 93 -5.89 7.80 0.39
CA ASP A 93 -6.36 8.94 -0.41
C ASP A 93 -6.67 10.16 0.49
N VAL A 94 -6.81 9.96 1.81
CA VAL A 94 -7.16 11.06 2.75
C VAL A 94 -5.94 11.85 3.24
N ALA A 95 -4.73 11.42 2.88
CA ALA A 95 -3.48 12.16 3.07
C ALA A 95 -2.56 11.86 1.89
N SER A 96 -2.12 12.91 1.19
CA SER A 96 -1.58 12.89 -0.18
C SER A 96 -0.16 12.34 -0.36
N SER A 97 0.23 11.25 0.31
CA SER A 97 1.34 10.40 -0.13
C SER A 97 1.38 9.05 0.59
N ILE A 98 1.94 8.03 -0.07
CA ILE A 98 2.45 6.80 0.58
C ILE A 98 3.53 7.11 1.63
N SER A 99 4.10 8.33 1.61
CA SER A 99 5.30 8.73 2.35
C SER A 99 5.07 9.81 3.42
N GLY A 100 3.90 9.87 4.05
CA GLY A 100 3.62 10.97 4.99
C GLY A 100 2.64 10.63 6.09
N LEU A 101 3.14 10.44 7.31
CA LEU A 101 2.41 10.40 8.59
C LEU A 101 1.17 9.50 8.69
N VAL A 102 0.86 8.69 7.67
CA VAL A 102 -0.24 7.73 7.64
C VAL A 102 -0.07 6.76 8.81
N GLY A 103 -1.02 6.78 9.76
CA GLY A 103 -0.97 5.93 10.96
C GLY A 103 -0.24 6.52 12.18
N PHE A 104 0.41 7.69 12.06
CA PHE A 104 1.04 8.41 13.18
C PHE A 104 0.16 9.54 13.75
N LEU A 105 -0.78 10.05 12.96
CA LEU A 105 -1.68 11.11 13.43
C LEU A 105 -2.67 10.58 14.48
N PRO A 106 -2.91 11.32 15.58
CA PRO A 106 -3.97 11.00 16.52
C PRO A 106 -5.31 10.83 15.80
N GLY A 107 -6.03 9.75 16.09
CA GLY A 107 -7.32 9.46 15.47
C GLY A 107 -7.27 8.88 14.05
N PHE A 108 -6.08 8.68 13.46
CA PHE A 108 -5.96 8.15 12.10
C PHE A 108 -6.64 6.79 11.94
N SER A 109 -6.54 5.88 12.91
CA SER A 109 -7.18 4.55 12.82
C SER A 109 -8.71 4.64 12.73
N ALA A 110 -9.33 5.65 13.37
CA ALA A 110 -10.77 5.88 13.26
C ALA A 110 -11.15 6.40 11.86
N LEU A 111 -10.36 7.34 11.32
CA LEU A 111 -10.51 7.82 9.95
C LEU A 111 -10.32 6.68 8.94
N ALA A 112 -9.26 5.88 9.11
CA ALA A 112 -8.95 4.76 8.23
C ALA A 112 -10.06 3.71 8.26
N GLY A 113 -10.61 3.42 9.45
CA GLY A 113 -11.79 2.59 9.60
C GLY A 113 -13.00 3.13 8.83
N ALA A 114 -13.27 4.44 8.91
CA ALA A 114 -14.39 5.07 8.20
C ALA A 114 -14.24 4.98 6.67
N VAL A 115 -13.04 5.23 6.15
CA VAL A 115 -12.74 5.13 4.69
C VAL A 115 -12.83 3.68 4.22
N THR A 116 -12.29 2.75 5.00
CA THR A 116 -12.27 1.30 4.68
C THR A 116 -13.68 0.74 4.47
N VAL A 117 -14.72 1.31 5.08
CA VAL A 117 -16.11 0.85 4.90
C VAL A 117 -16.51 0.85 3.42
N ASP A 118 -16.15 1.87 2.66
CA ASP A 118 -16.53 1.92 1.24
C ASP A 118 -15.63 1.04 0.38
N ASP A 119 -14.37 0.80 0.79
CA ASP A 119 -13.48 -0.16 0.14
C ASP A 119 -14.02 -1.59 0.28
N LEU A 120 -14.50 -1.94 1.47
CA LEU A 120 -15.13 -3.23 1.75
C LEU A 120 -16.38 -3.46 0.90
N LYS A 121 -17.25 -2.44 0.77
CA LYS A 121 -18.43 -2.51 -0.08
C LYS A 121 -18.06 -2.67 -1.56
N ALA A 122 -17.08 -1.91 -2.05
CA ALA A 122 -16.65 -1.98 -3.44
C ALA A 122 -16.11 -3.38 -3.79
N THR A 123 -15.27 -3.95 -2.92
CA THR A 123 -14.75 -5.31 -3.06
C THR A 123 -15.86 -6.36 -3.07
N LEU A 124 -16.81 -6.29 -2.14
CA LEU A 124 -17.94 -7.23 -2.12
C LEU A 124 -18.81 -7.10 -3.38
N ASN A 125 -19.08 -5.88 -3.83
CA ASN A 125 -19.87 -5.62 -5.04
C ASN A 125 -19.21 -6.11 -6.32
N ALA A 126 -17.88 -6.23 -6.34
CA ALA A 126 -17.10 -6.84 -7.42
C ALA A 126 -17.09 -8.38 -7.37
N GLY A 127 -17.84 -9.01 -6.44
CA GLY A 127 -17.97 -10.45 -6.34
C GLY A 127 -16.90 -11.14 -5.49
N TYR A 128 -16.08 -10.38 -4.77
CA TYR A 128 -15.12 -10.91 -3.81
C TYR A 128 -15.79 -11.06 -2.45
N THR A 129 -16.16 -12.29 -2.09
CA THR A 129 -16.83 -12.56 -0.81
C THR A 129 -15.85 -12.81 0.32
N SER A 130 -14.56 -12.99 0.02
CA SER A 130 -13.50 -13.19 1.00
C SER A 130 -12.20 -12.52 0.57
N VAL A 131 -11.43 -12.02 1.54
CA VAL A 131 -10.12 -11.41 1.31
C VAL A 131 -9.12 -11.83 2.38
N ARG A 132 -7.86 -12.01 1.99
CA ARG A 132 -6.73 -12.11 2.90
C ARG A 132 -5.98 -10.79 2.90
N GLU A 133 -6.18 -10.01 3.96
CA GLU A 133 -5.47 -8.75 4.16
C GLU A 133 -4.09 -9.05 4.74
N LEU A 134 -3.01 -8.55 4.10
CA LEU A 134 -1.64 -8.78 4.56
C LEU A 134 -1.00 -7.57 5.25
N GLY A 135 -1.84 -6.61 5.64
CA GLY A 135 -1.48 -5.44 6.46
C GLY A 135 -2.50 -4.34 6.21
N GLY A 136 -3.22 -3.91 7.24
CA GLY A 136 -4.23 -2.86 7.12
C GLY A 136 -5.19 -2.81 8.30
N TYR A 137 -6.27 -2.04 8.13
CA TYR A 137 -7.29 -1.82 9.15
C TYR A 137 -8.52 -2.74 8.99
N GLY A 138 -8.56 -3.57 7.94
CA GLY A 138 -9.65 -4.49 7.68
C GLY A 138 -9.88 -5.47 8.83
N GLY A 139 -8.80 -5.97 9.43
CA GLY A 139 -8.88 -6.84 10.62
C GLY A 139 -9.43 -6.13 11.86
N ASP A 140 -9.17 -4.84 12.05
CA ASP A 140 -9.67 -4.06 13.18
C ASP A 140 -11.18 -3.77 13.03
N VAL A 141 -11.69 -3.59 11.80
CA VAL A 141 -13.12 -3.38 11.53
C VAL A 141 -13.91 -4.68 11.31
N TRP A 142 -13.23 -5.83 11.22
CA TRP A 142 -13.85 -7.14 10.98
C TRP A 142 -15.03 -7.46 11.92
N PRO A 143 -14.98 -7.20 13.25
CA PRO A 143 -16.12 -7.44 14.12
C PRO A 143 -17.40 -6.72 13.66
N GLY A 144 -17.24 -5.52 13.09
CA GLY A 144 -18.34 -4.73 12.53
C GLY A 144 -18.91 -5.28 11.22
N VAL A 145 -18.11 -6.03 10.44
CA VAL A 145 -18.56 -6.72 9.21
C VAL A 145 -19.18 -8.07 9.54
N GLN A 146 -18.64 -8.75 10.55
CA GLN A 146 -19.06 -10.09 10.93
C GLN A 146 -20.37 -10.09 11.71
N ASN A 147 -20.45 -9.26 12.74
CA ASN A 147 -21.56 -9.23 13.70
C ASN A 147 -22.25 -7.86 13.76
N GLY A 148 -21.73 -6.88 13.03
CA GLY A 148 -22.22 -5.51 13.04
C GLY A 148 -22.92 -5.10 11.74
N PRO A 149 -23.13 -3.78 11.55
CA PRO A 149 -23.87 -3.24 10.42
C PRO A 149 -23.03 -3.07 9.15
N LEU A 150 -21.72 -3.30 9.20
CA LEU A 150 -20.84 -3.02 8.06
C LEU A 150 -21.01 -4.09 6.97
N VAL A 151 -20.95 -3.65 5.72
CA VAL A 151 -21.05 -4.52 4.55
C VAL A 151 -19.67 -4.70 3.94
N GLY A 152 -19.26 -5.95 3.74
CA GLY A 152 -17.94 -6.28 3.20
C GLY A 152 -17.73 -7.78 3.03
N PRO A 153 -16.59 -8.21 2.44
CA PRO A 153 -16.18 -9.62 2.39
C PRO A 153 -15.94 -10.22 3.78
N ASN A 154 -15.69 -11.53 3.84
CA ASN A 154 -15.01 -12.16 4.97
C ASN A 154 -13.56 -11.70 4.99
N ILE A 155 -13.06 -11.25 6.15
CA ILE A 155 -11.72 -10.67 6.25
C ILE A 155 -10.80 -11.59 7.07
N TYR A 156 -9.76 -12.10 6.43
CA TYR A 156 -8.71 -12.89 7.07
C TYR A 156 -7.43 -12.07 7.12
N SER A 157 -7.29 -11.27 8.18
CA SER A 157 -6.24 -10.25 8.28
C SER A 157 -4.96 -10.75 8.97
N ALA A 158 -3.82 -10.27 8.50
CA ALA A 158 -2.53 -10.30 9.18
C ALA A 158 -2.40 -9.23 10.26
N ILE A 159 -3.31 -8.25 10.27
CA ILE A 159 -3.30 -7.02 11.04
C ILE A 159 -2.14 -6.11 10.62
N GLY A 160 -0.91 -6.53 10.90
CA GLY A 160 0.29 -5.80 10.53
C GLY A 160 1.29 -6.66 9.75
N ILE A 161 2.08 -6.00 8.92
CA ILE A 161 3.22 -6.59 8.25
C ILE A 161 4.44 -6.58 9.17
N MET A 162 5.06 -7.74 9.41
CA MET A 162 6.28 -7.84 10.24
C MET A 162 7.55 -7.68 9.38
N SER A 163 8.46 -6.84 9.84
CA SER A 163 9.73 -6.51 9.17
C SER A 163 10.86 -6.40 10.20
N ILE A 164 12.11 -6.55 9.76
CA ILE A 164 13.28 -6.14 10.55
C ILE A 164 13.40 -4.61 10.58
N THR A 165 14.17 -4.07 11.52
CA THR A 165 14.56 -2.65 11.49
C THR A 165 15.29 -2.33 10.18
N GLY A 166 14.87 -1.26 9.50
CA GLY A 166 15.36 -0.86 8.18
C GLY A 166 14.85 -1.73 7.02
N GLY A 167 13.96 -2.69 7.28
CA GLY A 167 13.41 -3.57 6.26
C GLY A 167 12.25 -2.96 5.46
N HIS A 168 11.58 -3.77 4.63
CA HIS A 168 10.57 -3.30 3.68
C HIS A 168 9.30 -2.75 4.38
N GLY A 169 8.92 -3.36 5.50
CA GLY A 169 7.75 -2.95 6.27
C GLY A 169 8.03 -1.86 7.30
N ASP A 170 9.22 -1.26 7.30
CA ASP A 170 9.62 -0.19 8.21
C ASP A 170 9.42 1.19 7.57
N GLU A 171 9.16 2.21 8.40
CA GLU A 171 9.02 3.61 7.97
C GLU A 171 10.36 4.35 8.13
N HIS A 172 11.15 4.35 7.05
CA HIS A 172 12.54 4.80 7.05
C HIS A 172 12.72 6.31 7.33
N ASN A 173 11.70 7.14 7.11
CA ASN A 173 11.80 8.58 7.25
C ASN A 173 11.33 9.09 8.62
N THR A 174 10.91 8.19 9.52
CA THR A 174 10.40 8.53 10.85
C THR A 174 11.38 8.02 11.92
N PRO A 175 11.61 8.77 13.03
CA PRO A 175 12.44 8.26 14.12
C PRO A 175 11.94 6.89 14.60
N LEU A 176 12.86 5.93 14.76
CA LEU A 176 12.52 4.55 15.13
C LEU A 176 11.68 4.47 16.42
N THR A 177 11.93 5.34 17.40
CA THR A 177 11.13 5.42 18.62
C THR A 177 9.67 5.73 18.34
N THR A 178 9.40 6.65 17.41
CA THR A 178 8.05 7.01 16.97
C THR A 178 7.38 5.84 16.25
N VAL A 179 8.12 5.09 15.42
CA VAL A 179 7.64 3.87 14.79
C VAL A 179 7.25 2.85 15.86
N ILE A 180 8.15 2.50 16.77
CA ILE A 180 7.92 1.52 17.85
C ILE A 180 6.74 1.92 18.75
N ASP A 181 6.58 3.22 19.06
CA ASP A 181 5.46 3.71 19.84
C ASP A 181 4.12 3.53 19.09
N ALA A 182 4.04 3.96 17.83
CA ALA A 182 2.83 3.80 17.01
C ALA A 182 2.41 2.32 16.88
N LEU A 183 3.41 1.42 16.78
CA LEU A 183 3.22 -0.02 16.80
C LEU A 183 2.67 -0.55 18.11
N THR A 184 3.16 -0.03 19.23
CA THR A 184 2.77 -0.45 20.57
C THR A 184 1.33 -0.04 20.89
N TYR A 185 0.92 1.15 20.44
CA TYR A 185 -0.43 1.67 20.66
C TYR A 185 -1.44 1.24 19.58
N GLY A 186 -0.99 0.44 18.60
CA GLY A 186 -1.86 -0.19 17.60
C GLY A 186 -2.40 0.76 16.54
N SER A 187 -1.80 1.94 16.36
CA SER A 187 -2.27 2.91 15.37
C SER A 187 -1.82 2.57 13.96
N MET A 188 -0.76 1.77 13.80
CA MET A 188 -0.19 1.40 12.49
C MET A 188 -0.36 -0.09 12.13
N PRO A 189 -0.61 -0.38 10.84
CA PRO A 189 -0.68 -1.74 10.29
C PRO A 189 0.70 -2.29 9.85
N LEU A 190 1.75 -1.99 10.60
CA LEU A 190 3.09 -2.59 10.42
C LEU A 190 3.59 -3.16 11.75
N ALA A 191 4.79 -3.72 11.76
CA ALA A 191 5.51 -4.17 12.95
C ALA A 191 7.00 -4.34 12.65
N VAL A 192 7.85 -3.73 13.46
CA VAL A 192 9.31 -3.92 13.41
C VAL A 192 9.71 -4.82 14.58
N CYS A 193 10.51 -5.85 14.29
CA CYS A 193 11.04 -6.75 15.32
C CYS A 193 12.40 -7.33 14.92
N ASP A 194 13.31 -7.43 15.90
CA ASP A 194 14.68 -7.91 15.69
C ASP A 194 15.05 -8.96 16.75
N GLY A 195 15.64 -10.05 16.30
CA GLY A 195 15.98 -11.21 17.12
C GLY A 195 14.80 -12.15 17.36
N VAL A 196 15.13 -13.42 17.62
CA VAL A 196 14.18 -14.52 17.82
C VAL A 196 13.15 -14.23 18.91
N GLU A 197 13.58 -13.65 20.03
CA GLU A 197 12.70 -13.35 21.16
C GLU A 197 11.63 -12.33 20.78
N ASP A 198 12.05 -11.24 20.13
CA ASP A 198 11.13 -10.16 19.76
C ASP A 198 10.19 -10.59 18.64
N CYS A 199 10.71 -11.31 17.63
CA CYS A 199 9.89 -11.94 16.60
C CYS A 199 8.77 -12.82 17.19
N THR A 200 9.11 -13.64 18.18
CA THR A 200 8.13 -14.49 18.88
C THR A 200 7.07 -13.64 19.62
N LYS A 201 7.50 -12.59 20.33
CA LYS A 201 6.58 -11.65 21.01
C LYS A 201 5.68 -10.95 20.01
N MET A 202 6.21 -10.57 18.85
CA MET A 202 5.48 -9.84 17.82
C MET A 202 4.39 -10.69 17.18
N VAL A 203 4.66 -11.96 16.86
CA VAL A 203 3.62 -12.89 16.39
C VAL A 203 2.48 -12.98 17.41
N ARG A 204 2.79 -13.06 18.72
CA ARG A 204 1.77 -13.09 19.77
C ARG A 204 0.96 -11.80 19.85
N LYS A 205 1.58 -10.64 19.62
CA LYS A 205 0.87 -9.35 19.53
C LYS A 205 -0.12 -9.34 18.36
N MET A 206 0.26 -9.84 17.19
CA MET A 206 -0.66 -9.99 16.05
C MET A 206 -1.79 -10.95 16.36
N VAL A 207 -1.50 -12.10 16.95
CA VAL A 207 -2.50 -13.07 17.40
C VAL A 207 -3.46 -12.44 18.43
N ARG A 208 -2.95 -11.65 19.38
CA ARG A 208 -3.76 -10.91 20.37
C ARG A 208 -4.73 -9.94 19.69
N ARG A 209 -4.32 -9.28 18.60
CA ARG A 209 -5.18 -8.39 17.80
C ARG A 209 -6.17 -9.14 16.89
N GLY A 210 -6.13 -10.48 16.86
CA GLY A 210 -7.07 -11.30 16.11
C GLY A 210 -6.56 -11.80 14.75
N ALA A 211 -5.25 -11.68 14.47
CA ALA A 211 -4.68 -12.10 13.20
C ALA A 211 -5.01 -13.56 12.85
N ARG A 212 -5.48 -13.76 11.61
CA ARG A 212 -5.85 -15.05 11.01
C ARG A 212 -4.75 -15.65 10.13
N VAL A 213 -3.76 -14.84 9.79
CA VAL A 213 -2.51 -15.21 9.10
C VAL A 213 -1.40 -14.32 9.68
N ILE A 214 -0.13 -14.68 9.51
CA ILE A 214 1.00 -13.79 9.85
C ILE A 214 1.69 -13.38 8.55
N LYS A 215 2.03 -12.10 8.40
CA LYS A 215 2.75 -11.57 7.24
C LYS A 215 4.16 -11.15 7.65
N VAL A 216 5.16 -11.55 6.87
CA VAL A 216 6.56 -11.10 7.03
C VAL A 216 7.14 -10.53 5.73
N CYS A 217 8.13 -9.66 5.84
CA CYS A 217 9.06 -9.30 4.76
C CYS A 217 10.33 -10.13 4.87
N SER A 218 10.51 -11.10 3.98
CA SER A 218 11.72 -11.94 3.92
C SER A 218 12.75 -11.44 2.90
N SER A 219 12.39 -10.40 2.14
CA SER A 219 13.31 -9.63 1.31
C SER A 219 12.96 -8.14 1.41
N GLY A 220 13.83 -7.29 0.87
CA GLY A 220 13.46 -5.91 0.59
C GLY A 220 12.41 -5.78 -0.50
N GLY A 221 11.92 -4.56 -0.66
CA GLY A 221 10.81 -4.26 -1.57
C GLY A 221 11.08 -3.13 -2.56
N VAL A 222 10.05 -2.85 -3.36
CA VAL A 222 10.13 -1.88 -4.47
C VAL A 222 9.95 -0.44 -3.98
N LEU A 223 9.03 -0.23 -3.03
CA LEU A 223 8.59 1.10 -2.60
C LEU A 223 9.37 1.66 -1.40
N SER A 224 10.08 0.81 -0.67
CA SER A 224 10.99 1.19 0.41
C SER A 224 12.31 1.75 -0.14
N LEU A 225 12.89 2.74 0.55
CA LEU A 225 14.04 3.48 0.04
C LEU A 225 15.38 2.84 0.39
N ASN A 226 15.53 2.35 1.63
CA ASN A 226 16.84 1.95 2.17
C ASN A 226 17.21 0.47 1.97
N ASP A 227 16.31 -0.37 1.47
CA ASP A 227 16.57 -1.78 1.17
C ASP A 227 16.62 -2.04 -0.34
N ASP A 228 16.89 -3.26 -0.77
CA ASP A 228 16.78 -3.71 -2.15
C ASP A 228 15.91 -4.99 -2.28
N PRO A 229 15.13 -5.17 -3.36
CA PRO A 229 14.38 -6.40 -3.59
C PRO A 229 15.19 -7.70 -3.50
N GLU A 230 16.50 -7.66 -3.79
CA GLU A 230 17.40 -8.81 -3.66
C GLU A 230 17.96 -9.01 -2.24
N ASP A 231 17.88 -7.99 -1.38
CA ASP A 231 18.34 -8.07 -0.01
C ASP A 231 17.47 -9.05 0.77
N ARG A 232 18.10 -10.03 1.40
CA ARG A 232 17.43 -10.91 2.34
C ARG A 232 17.10 -10.14 3.62
N GLN A 233 15.87 -10.32 4.10
CA GLN A 233 15.41 -9.82 5.40
C GLN A 233 15.04 -10.99 6.32
N PHE A 234 15.26 -10.79 7.62
CA PHE A 234 15.31 -11.82 8.67
C PHE A 234 16.39 -12.92 8.47
N SER A 235 16.97 -13.34 9.59
CA SER A 235 17.80 -14.55 9.72
C SER A 235 16.97 -15.84 9.60
N ASP A 236 17.63 -16.98 9.44
CA ASP A 236 16.93 -18.27 9.32
C ASP A 236 16.26 -18.62 10.67
N GLU A 237 16.91 -18.23 11.78
CA GLU A 237 16.44 -18.41 13.14
C GLU A 237 15.17 -17.59 13.42
N GLU A 238 15.12 -16.33 12.99
CA GLU A 238 13.96 -15.46 13.16
C GLU A 238 12.77 -15.96 12.33
N LEU A 239 12.95 -16.25 11.04
CA LEU A 239 11.88 -16.78 10.19
C LEU A 239 11.34 -18.10 10.74
N LYS A 240 12.22 -19.00 11.19
CA LYS A 240 11.82 -20.25 11.82
C LYS A 240 11.00 -20.01 13.09
N ALA A 241 11.45 -19.12 13.97
CA ALA A 241 10.72 -18.79 15.20
C ALA A 241 9.33 -18.22 14.91
N ILE A 242 9.21 -17.35 13.88
CA ILE A 242 7.93 -16.79 13.44
C ILE A 242 6.99 -17.90 12.95
N VAL A 243 7.47 -18.79 12.07
CA VAL A 243 6.67 -19.91 11.55
C VAL A 243 6.26 -20.88 12.65
N GLU A 244 7.15 -21.21 13.58
CA GLU A 244 6.85 -22.10 14.71
C GLU A 244 5.82 -21.47 15.66
N GLU A 245 5.95 -20.18 16.02
CA GLU A 245 4.98 -19.49 16.88
C GLU A 245 3.62 -19.32 16.21
N ALA A 246 3.57 -18.97 14.93
CA ALA A 246 2.31 -18.90 14.17
C ALA A 246 1.63 -20.28 14.12
N GLY A 247 2.42 -21.33 13.85
CA GLY A 247 1.97 -22.72 13.79
C GLY A 247 1.42 -23.25 15.12
N ARG A 248 1.95 -22.82 16.27
CA ARG A 248 1.41 -23.17 17.61
C ARG A 248 -0.07 -22.82 17.75
N SER A 249 -0.53 -21.83 17.00
CA SER A 249 -1.93 -21.40 16.99
C SER A 249 -2.60 -21.61 15.64
N ARG A 250 -2.06 -22.51 14.79
CA ARG A 250 -2.58 -22.96 13.48
C ARG A 250 -2.57 -21.92 12.36
N ARG A 251 -1.94 -20.75 12.56
CA ARG A 251 -1.84 -19.73 11.51
C ARG A 251 -0.78 -20.13 10.50
N ALA A 252 -1.06 -19.87 9.23
CA ALA A 252 -0.05 -19.83 8.19
C ALA A 252 0.80 -18.55 8.28
N VAL A 253 2.01 -18.61 7.72
CA VAL A 253 2.84 -17.44 7.45
C VAL A 253 2.87 -17.18 5.95
N ALA A 254 2.66 -15.93 5.58
CA ALA A 254 2.75 -15.37 4.24
C ALA A 254 4.03 -14.52 4.17
N ALA A 255 4.89 -14.72 3.17
CA ALA A 255 6.13 -13.97 3.01
C ALA A 255 6.11 -13.07 1.77
N HIS A 256 6.29 -11.77 1.97
CA HIS A 256 6.81 -10.90 0.92
C HIS A 256 8.24 -11.36 0.61
N ALA A 257 8.45 -11.83 -0.62
CA ALA A 257 9.73 -12.38 -1.06
C ALA A 257 9.92 -12.12 -2.55
N ILE A 258 10.70 -11.10 -2.89
CA ILE A 258 11.03 -10.74 -4.27
C ILE A 258 12.30 -11.47 -4.70
N GLY A 259 13.43 -11.20 -4.02
CA GLY A 259 14.73 -11.76 -4.32
C GLY A 259 14.88 -13.23 -3.94
N LYS A 260 15.69 -13.97 -4.70
CA LYS A 260 15.89 -15.43 -4.51
C LYS A 260 16.36 -15.79 -3.10
N SER A 261 17.25 -14.99 -2.51
CA SER A 261 17.79 -15.24 -1.17
C SER A 261 16.68 -15.24 -0.11
N GLY A 262 15.78 -14.25 -0.15
CA GLY A 262 14.60 -14.17 0.71
C GLY A 262 13.59 -15.29 0.45
N ILE A 263 13.29 -15.58 -0.83
CA ILE A 263 12.40 -16.69 -1.21
C ILE A 263 12.89 -18.02 -0.61
N MET A 264 14.16 -18.36 -0.80
CA MET A 264 14.71 -19.61 -0.31
C MET A 264 14.76 -19.67 1.21
N ALA A 265 15.03 -18.54 1.89
CA ALA A 265 14.98 -18.48 3.36
C ALA A 265 13.56 -18.73 3.90
N ALA A 266 12.56 -18.07 3.31
CA ALA A 266 11.16 -18.28 3.67
C ALA A 266 10.70 -19.74 3.44
N LEU A 267 11.07 -20.34 2.30
CA LEU A 267 10.77 -21.74 1.99
C LEU A 267 11.44 -22.72 2.96
N ARG A 268 12.70 -22.47 3.38
CA ARG A 268 13.38 -23.29 4.41
C ARG A 268 12.71 -23.18 5.77
N ALA A 269 12.25 -21.99 6.15
CA ALA A 269 11.52 -21.78 7.40
C ALA A 269 10.14 -22.45 7.42
N GLY A 270 9.55 -22.69 6.23
CA GLY A 270 8.27 -23.39 6.09
C GLY A 270 7.06 -22.47 5.99
N VAL A 271 7.22 -21.29 5.37
CA VAL A 271 6.08 -20.41 5.06
C VAL A 271 5.07 -21.11 4.15
N ARG A 272 3.80 -20.74 4.25
CA ARG A 272 2.73 -21.35 3.45
C ARG A 272 2.59 -20.68 2.08
N THR A 273 2.80 -19.37 2.02
CA THR A 273 2.67 -18.61 0.78
C THR A 273 3.87 -17.72 0.52
N ILE A 274 4.25 -17.62 -0.75
CA ILE A 274 5.24 -16.68 -1.28
C ILE A 274 4.50 -15.64 -2.10
N GLU A 275 4.69 -14.37 -1.75
CA GLU A 275 4.08 -13.23 -2.42
C GLU A 275 5.08 -12.59 -3.35
N HIS A 276 4.57 -12.15 -4.50
CA HIS A 276 5.31 -11.49 -5.58
C HIS A 276 6.28 -12.43 -6.31
N GLY A 277 7.29 -12.98 -5.63
CA GLY A 277 8.12 -14.08 -6.13
C GLY A 277 8.86 -13.83 -7.44
N MET A 278 9.25 -12.58 -7.75
CA MET A 278 9.80 -12.25 -9.07
C MET A 278 11.09 -13.02 -9.42
N TYR A 279 11.87 -13.45 -8.43
CA TYR A 279 13.06 -14.29 -8.63
C TYR A 279 12.83 -15.78 -8.33
N ILE A 280 11.58 -16.27 -8.38
CA ILE A 280 11.33 -17.72 -8.40
C ILE A 280 11.98 -18.29 -9.66
N ASP A 281 13.02 -19.10 -9.44
CA ASP A 281 13.73 -19.85 -10.46
C ASP A 281 13.43 -21.36 -10.34
N GLU A 282 14.10 -22.18 -11.15
CA GLU A 282 13.90 -23.62 -11.19
C GLU A 282 14.09 -24.30 -9.82
N GLU A 283 15.07 -23.86 -9.04
CA GLU A 283 15.35 -24.40 -7.70
C GLU A 283 14.22 -24.04 -6.71
N ALA A 284 13.85 -22.76 -6.66
CA ALA A 284 12.75 -22.30 -5.81
C ALA A 284 11.43 -22.97 -6.20
N ALA A 285 11.15 -23.07 -7.50
CA ALA A 285 9.96 -23.72 -8.03
C ALA A 285 9.88 -25.20 -7.64
N ASP A 286 10.97 -25.95 -7.79
CA ASP A 286 11.05 -27.36 -7.39
C ASP A 286 10.80 -27.53 -5.89
N MET A 287 11.33 -26.62 -5.07
CA MET A 287 11.10 -26.62 -3.63
C MET A 287 9.63 -26.33 -3.29
N MET A 288 9.02 -25.33 -3.94
CA MET A 288 7.59 -25.00 -3.76
C MET A 288 6.68 -26.16 -4.14
N VAL A 289 6.95 -26.86 -5.24
CA VAL A 289 6.20 -28.06 -5.64
C VAL A 289 6.33 -29.17 -4.59
N ARG A 290 7.55 -29.47 -4.14
CA ARG A 290 7.80 -30.52 -3.12
C ARG A 290 7.14 -30.19 -1.77
N GLN A 291 7.07 -28.91 -1.42
CA GLN A 291 6.53 -28.46 -0.14
C GLN A 291 5.05 -28.12 -0.18
N ASP A 292 4.43 -28.13 -1.36
CA ASP A 292 3.05 -27.66 -1.55
C ASP A 292 2.85 -26.20 -1.13
N THR A 293 3.88 -25.37 -1.34
CA THR A 293 3.84 -23.92 -1.06
C THR A 293 3.03 -23.21 -2.13
N ILE A 294 2.19 -22.27 -1.72
CA ILE A 294 1.30 -21.53 -2.63
C ILE A 294 2.00 -20.26 -3.10
N PHE A 295 1.95 -20.00 -4.41
CA PHE A 295 2.43 -18.76 -5.00
C PHE A 295 1.28 -17.76 -5.15
N VAL A 296 1.48 -16.51 -4.71
CA VAL A 296 0.56 -15.39 -4.88
C VAL A 296 1.26 -14.27 -5.68
N PRO A 297 1.04 -14.18 -7.01
CA PRO A 297 1.91 -13.47 -7.94
C PRO A 297 1.77 -11.94 -7.95
N THR A 298 0.60 -11.40 -7.63
CA THR A 298 0.33 -9.94 -7.55
C THR A 298 0.81 -9.18 -8.78
N GLN A 299 0.40 -9.59 -9.99
CA GLN A 299 0.78 -8.87 -11.21
C GLN A 299 0.13 -7.49 -11.28
N HIS A 300 -1.04 -7.31 -10.67
CA HIS A 300 -1.79 -6.07 -10.73
C HIS A 300 -1.01 -4.86 -10.22
N ILE A 301 -0.42 -4.92 -9.02
CA ILE A 301 0.40 -3.82 -8.48
C ILE A 301 1.58 -3.48 -9.41
N VAL A 302 2.29 -4.47 -9.94
CA VAL A 302 3.44 -4.26 -10.83
C VAL A 302 3.01 -3.58 -12.13
N ARG A 303 1.90 -4.06 -12.73
CA ARG A 303 1.36 -3.55 -13.99
C ARG A 303 0.85 -2.12 -13.86
N VAL A 304 0.12 -1.83 -12.79
CA VAL A 304 -0.46 -0.51 -12.56
C VAL A 304 0.62 0.51 -12.17
N LEU A 305 1.56 0.16 -11.29
CA LEU A 305 2.68 1.05 -10.98
C LEU A 305 3.49 1.39 -12.23
N ALA A 306 3.76 0.39 -13.09
CA ALA A 306 4.52 0.59 -14.30
C ALA A 306 3.79 1.44 -15.35
N ALA A 307 2.45 1.34 -15.43
CA ALA A 307 1.64 2.06 -16.41
C ALA A 307 1.25 3.46 -15.95
N ASP A 308 0.83 3.61 -14.69
CA ASP A 308 0.06 4.78 -14.25
C ASP A 308 0.83 5.65 -13.24
N TYR A 309 1.86 5.10 -12.57
CA TYR A 309 2.58 5.77 -11.48
C TYR A 309 4.09 5.91 -11.69
N MET A 310 4.63 5.41 -12.80
CA MET A 310 6.09 5.36 -13.05
C MET A 310 6.78 6.72 -12.92
N ASP A 311 6.12 7.81 -13.32
CA ASP A 311 6.67 9.17 -13.26
C ASP A 311 6.51 9.85 -11.89
N GLN A 312 5.71 9.25 -11.00
CA GLN A 312 5.49 9.73 -9.63
C GLN A 312 6.44 9.06 -8.63
N LEU A 313 7.10 7.96 -9.02
CA LEU A 313 8.01 7.22 -8.16
C LEU A 313 9.36 7.93 -8.01
N PRO A 314 9.96 7.95 -6.80
CA PRO A 314 11.35 8.33 -6.64
C PRO A 314 12.28 7.49 -7.53
N GLU A 315 13.35 8.11 -8.02
CA GLU A 315 14.29 7.48 -8.96
C GLU A 315 14.85 6.11 -8.47
N PRO A 316 15.18 5.90 -7.18
CA PRO A 316 15.54 4.57 -6.67
C PRO A 316 14.45 3.52 -6.88
N ASN A 317 13.19 3.85 -6.56
CA ASN A 317 12.05 2.94 -6.67
C ASN A 317 11.73 2.64 -8.14
N LYS A 318 11.86 3.64 -9.01
CA LYS A 318 11.71 3.49 -10.47
C LYS A 318 12.70 2.47 -11.04
N ARG A 319 13.98 2.56 -10.66
CA ARG A 319 15.01 1.59 -11.09
C ARG A 319 14.70 0.17 -10.63
N LYS A 320 14.31 0.01 -9.36
CA LYS A 320 13.88 -1.30 -8.81
C LYS A 320 12.72 -1.87 -9.62
N LEU A 321 11.65 -1.08 -9.83
CA LEU A 321 10.46 -1.53 -10.55
C LEU A 321 10.79 -1.98 -11.99
N LEU A 322 11.56 -1.18 -12.73
CA LEU A 322 11.96 -1.50 -14.11
C LEU A 322 12.69 -2.84 -14.22
N GLY A 323 13.53 -3.18 -13.24
CA GLY A 323 14.25 -4.46 -13.19
C GLY A 323 13.36 -5.68 -12.92
N LEU A 324 12.14 -5.47 -12.41
CA LEU A 324 11.25 -6.53 -11.93
C LEU A 324 10.08 -6.85 -12.86
N ILE A 325 9.69 -5.94 -13.77
CA ILE A 325 8.49 -6.10 -14.61
C ILE A 325 8.51 -7.40 -15.43
N ASP A 326 9.65 -7.72 -16.07
CA ASP A 326 9.73 -8.94 -16.88
C ASP A 326 9.98 -10.17 -16.02
N LYS A 327 10.76 -10.04 -14.93
CA LYS A 327 10.95 -11.11 -13.93
C LYS A 327 9.62 -11.56 -13.31
N SER A 328 8.70 -10.62 -13.03
CA SER A 328 7.37 -10.94 -12.50
C SER A 328 6.55 -11.79 -13.48
N LYS A 329 6.71 -11.58 -14.80
CA LYS A 329 6.05 -12.39 -15.83
C LYS A 329 6.70 -13.75 -15.99
N GLU A 330 8.02 -13.79 -15.99
CA GLU A 330 8.82 -15.01 -16.19
C GLU A 330 8.62 -16.01 -15.05
N SER A 331 8.72 -15.55 -13.80
CA SER A 331 8.46 -16.36 -12.60
C SER A 331 7.04 -16.93 -12.58
N TYR A 332 6.03 -16.15 -12.97
CA TYR A 332 4.66 -16.64 -13.08
C TYR A 332 4.54 -17.72 -14.17
N LYS A 333 5.04 -17.49 -15.38
CA LYS A 333 5.05 -18.50 -16.44
C LYS A 333 5.75 -19.79 -16.01
N LEU A 334 6.87 -19.66 -15.29
CA LEU A 334 7.59 -20.80 -14.74
C LEU A 334 6.75 -21.54 -13.69
N ALA A 335 6.10 -20.82 -12.77
CA ALA A 335 5.24 -21.41 -11.75
C ALA A 335 4.08 -22.22 -12.35
N ILE A 336 3.43 -21.69 -13.40
CA ILE A 336 2.40 -22.41 -14.16
C ILE A 336 2.99 -23.68 -14.78
N LYS A 337 4.10 -23.54 -15.51
CA LYS A 337 4.78 -24.66 -16.19
C LYS A 337 5.20 -25.78 -15.23
N LYS A 338 5.65 -25.41 -14.03
CA LYS A 338 6.08 -26.33 -12.98
C LYS A 338 4.93 -26.96 -12.19
N GLY A 339 3.70 -26.45 -12.34
CA GLY A 339 2.55 -26.90 -11.57
C GLY A 339 2.60 -26.47 -10.11
N ILE A 340 3.22 -25.32 -9.80
CA ILE A 340 3.12 -24.72 -8.47
C ILE A 340 1.65 -24.36 -8.22
N ARG A 341 1.13 -24.62 -7.01
CA ARG A 341 -0.22 -24.16 -6.66
C ARG A 341 -0.24 -22.65 -6.59
N ILE A 342 -1.17 -22.02 -7.29
CA ILE A 342 -1.33 -20.57 -7.34
C ILE A 342 -2.66 -20.17 -6.72
N ALA A 343 -2.64 -19.12 -5.91
CA ALA A 343 -3.82 -18.39 -5.48
C ALA A 343 -3.68 -16.93 -5.93
N LEU A 344 -4.76 -16.28 -6.33
CA LEU A 344 -4.69 -14.92 -6.83
C LEU A 344 -4.78 -13.88 -5.72
N GLY A 345 -3.99 -12.83 -5.84
CA GLY A 345 -4.05 -11.64 -4.99
C GLY A 345 -3.46 -10.46 -5.72
N THR A 346 -3.89 -9.25 -5.40
CA THR A 346 -3.68 -8.06 -6.26
C THR A 346 -2.67 -7.06 -5.71
N ASP A 347 -2.45 -7.08 -4.39
CA ASP A 347 -1.71 -6.07 -3.64
C ASP A 347 -2.32 -4.65 -3.82
N MET A 348 -3.64 -4.59 -3.69
CA MET A 348 -4.42 -3.35 -3.79
C MET A 348 -4.46 -2.62 -2.46
N ALA A 349 -4.26 -1.30 -2.50
CA ALA A 349 -4.07 -0.46 -1.32
C ALA A 349 -4.80 0.90 -1.35
N SER A 350 -5.30 1.32 -2.52
CA SER A 350 -5.84 2.68 -2.71
C SER A 350 -7.32 2.77 -2.37
N SER A 351 -7.72 3.91 -1.81
CA SER A 351 -9.13 4.26 -1.61
C SER A 351 -9.65 5.26 -2.66
N ASP A 352 -8.79 5.80 -3.54
CA ASP A 352 -9.19 6.67 -4.65
C ASP A 352 -9.91 5.86 -5.73
N ARG A 353 -11.23 6.02 -5.86
CA ARG A 353 -12.06 5.28 -6.84
C ARG A 353 -11.66 5.48 -8.30
N LYS A 354 -10.85 6.47 -8.64
CA LYS A 354 -10.31 6.67 -9.99
C LYS A 354 -9.06 5.85 -10.25
N SER A 355 -8.36 5.40 -9.19
CA SER A 355 -7.17 4.57 -9.30
C SER A 355 -7.54 3.14 -9.70
N ARG A 356 -6.72 2.54 -10.58
CA ARG A 356 -6.79 1.09 -10.85
C ARG A 356 -6.34 0.24 -9.66
N LEU A 357 -5.65 0.81 -8.67
CA LEU A 357 -5.31 0.16 -7.40
C LEU A 357 -6.45 0.23 -6.36
N SER A 358 -7.60 0.80 -6.72
CA SER A 358 -8.73 0.94 -5.81
C SER A 358 -9.60 -0.29 -5.71
N HIS A 359 -9.98 -0.63 -4.49
CA HIS A 359 -10.86 -1.76 -4.16
C HIS A 359 -12.09 -1.85 -5.08
N GLY A 360 -12.39 -3.05 -5.56
CA GLY A 360 -13.40 -3.30 -6.61
C GLY A 360 -12.81 -3.64 -7.98
N HIS A 361 -11.53 -3.34 -8.22
CA HIS A 361 -10.80 -3.71 -9.44
C HIS A 361 -10.04 -5.04 -9.34
N ASN A 362 -10.32 -5.85 -8.31
CA ASN A 362 -9.54 -7.03 -7.95
C ASN A 362 -9.44 -8.07 -9.08
N ALA A 363 -10.49 -8.18 -9.91
CA ALA A 363 -10.57 -9.17 -10.99
C ALA A 363 -9.58 -8.96 -12.14
N ASN A 364 -8.84 -7.85 -12.20
CA ASN A 364 -7.75 -7.68 -13.17
C ASN A 364 -6.69 -8.78 -13.04
N GLU A 365 -6.46 -9.32 -11.84
CA GLU A 365 -5.49 -10.41 -11.63
C GLU A 365 -5.86 -11.70 -12.40
N LEU A 366 -7.16 -11.98 -12.60
CA LEU A 366 -7.60 -13.10 -13.44
C LEU A 366 -7.22 -12.89 -14.91
N GLY A 367 -7.29 -11.66 -15.41
CA GLY A 367 -6.87 -11.31 -16.76
C GLY A 367 -5.38 -11.60 -16.98
N TYR A 368 -4.52 -11.18 -16.03
CA TYR A 368 -3.09 -11.47 -16.11
C TYR A 368 -2.78 -12.96 -15.97
N ALA A 369 -3.52 -13.69 -15.15
CA ALA A 369 -3.36 -15.14 -15.02
C ALA A 369 -3.56 -15.85 -16.37
N VAL A 370 -4.62 -15.48 -17.10
CA VAL A 370 -4.91 -16.02 -18.44
C VAL A 370 -3.88 -15.55 -19.46
N GLU A 371 -3.52 -14.26 -19.46
CA GLU A 371 -2.47 -13.69 -20.33
C GLU A 371 -1.14 -14.46 -20.19
N LEU A 372 -0.80 -14.89 -18.97
CA LEU A 372 0.47 -15.54 -18.65
C LEU A 372 0.42 -17.07 -18.79
N GLY A 373 -0.72 -17.66 -19.15
CA GLY A 373 -0.80 -19.05 -19.60
C GLY A 373 -1.72 -19.98 -18.81
N MET A 374 -2.52 -19.46 -17.87
CA MET A 374 -3.61 -20.25 -17.30
C MET A 374 -4.80 -20.34 -18.26
N THR A 375 -5.56 -21.43 -18.21
CA THR A 375 -6.92 -21.42 -18.77
C THR A 375 -7.84 -20.57 -17.90
N PRO A 376 -8.96 -20.05 -18.44
CA PRO A 376 -9.95 -19.32 -17.63
C PRO A 376 -10.45 -20.11 -16.42
N LEU A 377 -10.63 -21.43 -16.56
CA LEU A 377 -11.03 -22.31 -15.44
C LEU A 377 -9.94 -22.40 -14.36
N GLN A 378 -8.66 -22.49 -14.75
CA GLN A 378 -7.54 -22.49 -13.80
C GLN A 378 -7.40 -21.14 -13.07
N ALA A 379 -7.62 -20.03 -13.77
CA ALA A 379 -7.63 -18.70 -13.16
C ALA A 379 -8.77 -18.57 -12.13
N ILE A 380 -9.97 -19.06 -12.47
CA ILE A 380 -11.11 -19.11 -11.55
C ILE A 380 -10.81 -20.02 -10.34
N GLU A 381 -10.23 -21.21 -10.53
CA GLU A 381 -9.82 -22.09 -9.41
C GLU A 381 -8.81 -21.38 -8.48
N SER A 382 -7.88 -20.64 -9.06
CA SER A 382 -6.87 -19.85 -8.33
C SER A 382 -7.49 -18.69 -7.54
N ALA A 383 -8.58 -18.11 -8.04
CA ALA A 383 -9.35 -17.04 -7.38
C ALA A 383 -10.49 -17.55 -6.47
N THR A 384 -10.68 -18.86 -6.35
CA THR A 384 -11.78 -19.44 -5.55
C THR A 384 -11.27 -20.58 -4.68
N ALA A 385 -11.17 -21.80 -5.21
CA ALA A 385 -10.87 -22.99 -4.43
C ALA A 385 -9.49 -22.96 -3.76
N ASN A 386 -8.51 -22.28 -4.36
CA ASN A 386 -7.17 -22.15 -3.79
C ASN A 386 -7.05 -21.04 -2.73
N GLY A 387 -7.98 -20.07 -2.71
CA GLY A 387 -7.94 -18.93 -1.80
C GLY A 387 -7.90 -19.32 -0.31
N PRO A 388 -8.85 -20.12 0.20
CA PRO A 388 -8.85 -20.57 1.59
C PRO A 388 -7.55 -21.29 2.02
N LEU A 389 -6.89 -22.01 1.10
CA LEU A 389 -5.69 -22.80 1.40
C LEU A 389 -4.49 -21.94 1.83
N THR A 390 -4.54 -20.64 1.56
CA THR A 390 -3.54 -19.65 1.97
C THR A 390 -3.50 -19.38 3.47
N LEU A 391 -4.53 -19.82 4.21
CA LEU A 391 -4.66 -19.63 5.67
C LEU A 391 -4.16 -20.83 6.48
N GLY A 392 -3.75 -21.92 5.83
CA GLY A 392 -3.25 -23.11 6.49
C GLY A 392 -4.30 -23.75 7.41
N GLY A 393 -3.97 -23.95 8.68
CA GLY A 393 -4.85 -24.62 9.65
C GLY A 393 -6.11 -23.85 10.05
N LEU A 394 -6.24 -22.59 9.62
CA LEU A 394 -7.44 -21.76 9.82
C LEU A 394 -8.29 -21.60 8.54
N ALA A 395 -8.00 -22.37 7.49
CA ALA A 395 -8.77 -22.31 6.26
C ALA A 395 -10.26 -22.67 6.50
N PRO A 396 -11.21 -21.82 6.04
CA PRO A 396 -12.63 -22.17 6.07
C PRO A 396 -12.96 -23.21 4.98
N LEU A 397 -14.10 -23.89 5.13
CA LEU A 397 -14.72 -24.65 4.05
C LEU A 397 -15.46 -23.70 3.11
N SER A 398 -14.71 -22.97 2.28
CA SER A 398 -15.21 -21.96 1.33
C SER A 398 -14.50 -22.09 -0.02
N GLY A 399 -14.81 -21.19 -0.96
CA GLY A 399 -14.17 -21.11 -2.29
C GLY A 399 -14.61 -22.19 -3.28
N GLN A 400 -15.59 -23.03 -2.95
CA GLN A 400 -16.15 -24.05 -3.84
C GLN A 400 -17.66 -24.16 -3.69
N LEU A 401 -18.37 -24.43 -4.78
CA LEU A 401 -19.78 -24.79 -4.75
C LEU A 401 -19.89 -26.28 -4.46
N ARG A 402 -19.88 -26.62 -3.17
CA ARG A 402 -19.88 -28.01 -2.69
C ARG A 402 -20.70 -28.14 -1.41
N GLU A 403 -21.36 -29.28 -1.24
CA GLU A 403 -22.11 -29.57 -0.01
C GLU A 403 -21.23 -29.40 1.25
N GLY A 404 -21.79 -28.73 2.26
CA GLY A 404 -21.12 -28.39 3.53
C GLY A 404 -20.25 -27.14 3.50
N TYR A 405 -19.97 -26.58 2.32
CA TYR A 405 -19.19 -25.34 2.19
C TYR A 405 -20.05 -24.11 2.49
N ASP A 406 -19.38 -23.00 2.79
CA ASP A 406 -20.02 -21.71 3.00
C ASP A 406 -20.81 -21.28 1.75
N ALA A 407 -22.00 -20.74 1.98
CA ALA A 407 -22.89 -20.22 0.93
C ALA A 407 -22.42 -18.84 0.43
N ASP A 408 -21.19 -18.80 -0.05
CA ASP A 408 -20.54 -17.66 -0.69
C ASP A 408 -20.58 -17.87 -2.20
N VAL A 409 -21.53 -17.21 -2.87
CA VAL A 409 -21.93 -17.50 -4.24
C VAL A 409 -22.12 -16.21 -5.02
N ILE A 410 -21.69 -16.17 -6.28
CA ILE A 410 -21.91 -15.03 -7.18
C ILE A 410 -22.53 -15.48 -8.49
N ALA A 411 -23.39 -14.63 -9.05
CA ALA A 411 -23.96 -14.83 -10.37
C ALA A 411 -23.42 -13.81 -11.38
N ILE A 412 -22.97 -14.30 -12.52
CA ILE A 412 -22.34 -13.49 -13.57
C ILE A 412 -23.25 -13.45 -14.80
N LYS A 413 -23.32 -12.28 -15.43
CA LYS A 413 -24.18 -12.02 -16.60
C LYS A 413 -23.75 -12.80 -17.85
N MET A 414 -22.46 -13.12 -17.98
CA MET A 414 -21.83 -13.70 -19.16
C MET A 414 -20.88 -14.84 -18.75
N ASN A 415 -20.55 -15.73 -19.69
CA ASN A 415 -19.67 -16.88 -19.45
C ASN A 415 -18.19 -16.46 -19.30
N PRO A 416 -17.59 -16.53 -18.10
CA PRO A 416 -16.19 -16.14 -17.90
C PRO A 416 -15.20 -17.17 -18.45
N LEU A 417 -15.66 -18.35 -18.88
CA LEU A 417 -14.80 -19.36 -19.52
C LEU A 417 -14.53 -19.05 -21.00
N GLU A 418 -15.38 -18.22 -21.63
CA GLU A 418 -15.19 -17.74 -23.01
C GLU A 418 -14.38 -16.45 -23.04
N ASP A 419 -14.62 -15.55 -22.08
CA ASP A 419 -13.88 -14.31 -21.92
C ASP A 419 -13.75 -13.99 -20.43
N ILE A 420 -12.53 -14.10 -19.89
CA ILE A 420 -12.28 -13.85 -18.46
C ILE A 420 -12.46 -12.36 -18.10
N SER A 421 -12.34 -11.46 -19.07
CA SER A 421 -12.43 -10.01 -18.83
C SER A 421 -13.83 -9.57 -18.38
N VAL A 422 -14.86 -10.40 -18.59
CA VAL A 422 -16.20 -10.12 -18.07
C VAL A 422 -16.23 -9.94 -16.56
N LEU A 423 -15.31 -10.57 -15.82
CA LEU A 423 -15.20 -10.46 -14.37
C LEU A 423 -14.56 -9.13 -13.91
N THR A 424 -13.84 -8.41 -14.79
CA THR A 424 -13.17 -7.15 -14.42
C THR A 424 -14.15 -5.97 -14.32
N ASN A 425 -15.38 -6.13 -14.82
CA ASN A 425 -16.44 -5.14 -14.65
C ASN A 425 -17.42 -5.61 -13.56
N PRO A 426 -17.47 -4.93 -12.39
CA PRO A 426 -18.38 -5.26 -11.30
C PRO A 426 -19.86 -5.29 -11.70
N ASP A 427 -20.30 -4.56 -12.72
CA ASP A 427 -21.69 -4.56 -13.18
C ASP A 427 -22.12 -5.90 -13.81
N ASN A 428 -21.16 -6.71 -14.27
CA ASN A 428 -21.43 -8.06 -14.75
C ASN A 428 -21.67 -9.05 -13.60
N VAL A 429 -21.29 -8.71 -12.36
CA VAL A 429 -21.64 -9.46 -11.16
C VAL A 429 -23.05 -9.08 -10.74
N THR A 430 -24.03 -9.81 -11.25
CA THR A 430 -25.46 -9.51 -11.06
C THR A 430 -25.93 -9.76 -9.64
N HIS A 431 -25.40 -10.79 -8.98
CA HIS A 431 -25.79 -11.17 -7.63
C HIS A 431 -24.58 -11.57 -6.80
N VAL A 432 -24.62 -11.25 -5.51
CA VAL A 432 -23.61 -11.63 -4.52
C VAL A 432 -24.30 -12.14 -3.25
N TRP A 433 -24.10 -13.41 -2.94
CA TRP A 433 -24.44 -14.02 -1.66
C TRP A 433 -23.18 -14.23 -0.84
N LYS A 434 -23.21 -13.84 0.43
CA LYS A 434 -22.14 -14.12 1.41
C LYS A 434 -22.78 -14.72 2.65
N GLY A 435 -22.34 -15.90 3.06
CA GLY A 435 -22.95 -16.65 4.15
C GLY A 435 -24.46 -16.88 3.93
N GLY A 436 -24.87 -17.09 2.69
CA GLY A 436 -26.27 -17.30 2.27
C GLY A 436 -27.15 -16.06 2.24
N LYS A 437 -26.67 -14.92 2.76
CA LYS A 437 -27.39 -13.64 2.68
C LYS A 437 -27.09 -12.96 1.35
N LEU A 438 -28.14 -12.48 0.68
CA LEU A 438 -28.04 -11.71 -0.55
C LEU A 438 -27.63 -10.24 -0.23
N PHE A 439 -26.50 -9.80 -0.77
CA PHE A 439 -25.96 -8.44 -0.58
C PHE A 439 -26.08 -7.57 -1.82
N LYS A 440 -26.05 -8.18 -3.01
CA LYS A 440 -26.22 -7.48 -4.30
C LYS A 440 -27.22 -8.25 -5.14
N SER A 441 -28.14 -7.55 -5.77
CA SER A 441 -29.00 -8.07 -6.84
C SER A 441 -29.31 -6.94 -7.81
N ILE A 442 -28.93 -7.10 -9.07
CA ILE A 442 -29.35 -6.21 -10.14
C ILE A 442 -30.67 -6.78 -10.70
N PRO A 443 -31.80 -6.07 -10.64
CA PRO A 443 -33.04 -6.56 -11.20
C PRO A 443 -32.87 -6.84 -12.70
N ASP A 444 -33.21 -8.05 -13.16
CA ASP A 444 -33.12 -8.44 -14.58
C ASP A 444 -33.98 -7.58 -15.52
N ARG A 445 -34.87 -6.75 -14.98
CA ARG A 445 -35.61 -5.69 -15.68
C ARG A 445 -35.88 -4.54 -14.71
N LEU A 446 -35.70 -3.28 -15.16
CA LEU A 446 -36.47 -2.17 -14.58
C LEU A 446 -37.94 -2.62 -14.52
N PRO A 447 -38.60 -2.50 -13.36
CA PRO A 447 -40.02 -2.80 -13.25
C PRO A 447 -40.78 -2.17 -14.42
N ALA A 448 -41.78 -2.87 -14.98
CA ALA A 448 -42.48 -2.41 -16.19
C ALA A 448 -42.97 -0.95 -16.07
N HIS A 449 -43.31 -0.49 -14.87
CA HIS A 449 -43.68 0.91 -14.60
C HIS A 449 -42.54 1.91 -14.77
N LEU A 450 -41.32 1.58 -14.33
CA LEU A 450 -40.13 2.41 -14.47
C LEU A 450 -39.63 2.42 -15.92
N ARG A 451 -39.79 1.29 -16.64
CA ARG A 451 -39.52 1.20 -18.07
C ARG A 451 -40.48 2.05 -18.88
N ALA A 452 -41.78 2.00 -18.55
CA ALA A 452 -42.80 2.85 -19.16
C ALA A 452 -42.58 4.34 -18.84
N GLN A 453 -42.11 4.69 -17.62
CA GLN A 453 -41.74 6.07 -17.30
C GLN A 453 -40.52 6.57 -18.08
N LEU A 454 -39.51 5.73 -18.26
CA LEU A 454 -38.34 6.06 -19.08
C LEU A 454 -38.70 6.22 -20.57
N GLU A 455 -39.55 5.33 -21.10
CA GLU A 455 -40.06 5.44 -22.47
C GLU A 455 -40.95 6.69 -22.65
N LEU A 456 -41.76 7.04 -21.63
CA LEU A 456 -42.56 8.26 -21.64
C LEU A 456 -41.69 9.53 -21.63
N LEU A 457 -40.66 9.57 -20.78
CA LEU A 457 -39.71 10.69 -20.72
C LEU A 457 -38.94 10.84 -22.04
N GLN A 458 -38.48 9.74 -22.63
CA GLN A 458 -37.79 9.75 -23.92
C GLN A 458 -38.70 10.14 -25.08
N SER A 459 -40.00 9.82 -25.01
CA SER A 459 -40.98 10.26 -26.00
C SER A 459 -41.32 11.76 -25.91
N GLN A 460 -41.29 12.34 -24.70
CA GLN A 460 -41.53 13.77 -24.48
C GLN A 460 -40.35 14.64 -24.96
N ASP A 461 -39.12 14.14 -24.85
CA ASP A 461 -37.92 14.79 -25.41
C ASP A 461 -37.90 14.73 -26.96
N ALA A 462 -38.49 13.69 -27.56
CA ALA A 462 -38.60 13.56 -29.02
C ALA A 462 -39.73 14.43 -29.61
N GLU A 463 -40.83 14.66 -28.89
CA GLU A 463 -41.91 15.56 -29.30
C GLU A 463 -41.56 17.04 -29.16
N THR A 464 -40.73 17.40 -28.16
CA THR A 464 -40.21 18.78 -28.02
C THR A 464 -39.11 19.09 -29.06
N SER A 465 -38.41 18.07 -29.56
CA SER A 465 -37.42 18.17 -30.64
C SER A 465 -38.04 18.30 -32.03
N THR A 466 -39.30 17.91 -32.24
CA THR A 466 -39.93 17.86 -33.58
C THR A 466 -40.93 18.99 -33.85
N ALA A 467 -41.22 19.84 -32.86
CA ALA A 467 -42.11 21.00 -32.99
C ALA A 467 -41.43 22.31 -33.45
N SER A 468 -40.13 22.32 -33.78
CA SER A 468 -39.37 23.54 -34.12
C SER A 468 -38.87 23.61 -35.57
N GLY A 469 -39.63 23.08 -36.53
CA GLY A 469 -39.26 23.18 -37.95
C GLY A 469 -40.46 23.20 -38.90
N SER A 470 -40.95 24.40 -39.23
CA SER A 470 -41.46 24.82 -40.57
C SER A 470 -42.47 25.98 -40.47
N CYS A 471 -42.10 27.17 -40.96
CA CYS A 471 -42.79 27.90 -42.06
C CYS A 471 -42.41 29.39 -42.12
N ASP A 472 -42.17 29.86 -43.34
CA ASP A 472 -41.69 31.17 -43.78
C ASP A 472 -42.70 32.35 -43.69
N SER A 473 -42.12 33.54 -43.47
CA SER A 473 -42.38 34.89 -44.04
C SER A 473 -43.82 35.44 -44.21
N ARG A 474 -44.13 36.58 -43.54
CA ARG A 474 -44.34 37.94 -44.12
C ARG A 474 -45.16 38.89 -43.22
N THR A 475 -44.73 40.16 -43.26
CA THR A 475 -45.45 41.43 -43.06
C THR A 475 -45.88 41.90 -41.66
N ALA A 476 -45.50 43.14 -41.39
CA ALA A 476 -45.71 43.94 -40.19
C ALA A 476 -47.13 44.51 -40.05
N LEU A 477 -47.56 44.81 -38.81
CA LEU A 477 -48.08 46.11 -38.37
C LEU A 477 -48.44 46.12 -36.86
N SER A 478 -48.38 47.32 -36.29
CA SER A 478 -48.44 47.72 -34.88
C SER A 478 -49.75 47.43 -34.14
N HIS A 479 -49.67 47.22 -32.81
CA HIS A 479 -50.34 48.02 -31.75
C HIS A 479 -49.98 47.49 -30.34
N SER A 480 -49.72 48.42 -29.40
CA SER A 480 -49.44 48.18 -27.97
C SER A 480 -50.67 48.54 -27.09
N PRO A 481 -50.60 48.43 -25.74
CA PRO A 481 -51.01 47.32 -24.85
C PRO A 481 -52.31 47.62 -24.04
N PRO A 482 -52.73 46.78 -23.06
CA PRO A 482 -52.44 47.14 -21.66
C PRO A 482 -52.23 46.00 -20.63
N ALA A 483 -51.23 46.25 -19.76
CA ALA A 483 -51.10 46.10 -18.29
C ALA A 483 -51.69 44.95 -17.42
N ARG A 484 -50.74 44.39 -16.62
CA ARG A 484 -50.79 43.77 -15.26
C ARG A 484 -51.23 42.30 -15.14
N ALA A 485 -50.61 41.43 -14.32
CA ALA A 485 -49.70 41.60 -13.18
C ALA A 485 -48.64 40.49 -13.08
N ALA A 486 -47.52 40.82 -12.44
CA ALA A 486 -46.37 39.95 -12.17
C ALA A 486 -46.56 39.11 -10.90
N ASN A 487 -46.01 37.88 -10.91
CA ASN A 487 -45.51 37.18 -9.73
C ASN A 487 -44.19 36.51 -10.14
N GLY A 488 -43.10 36.95 -9.50
CA GLY A 488 -41.73 36.76 -9.94
C GLY A 488 -41.14 35.38 -9.64
N TYR A 489 -40.46 34.85 -10.66
CA TYR A 489 -39.44 33.80 -10.56
C TYR A 489 -38.32 34.03 -11.61
N GLU A 490 -37.99 35.29 -11.90
CA GLU A 490 -36.90 35.66 -12.82
C GLU A 490 -35.69 36.32 -12.14
N GLU A 491 -35.64 36.39 -10.81
CA GLU A 491 -34.57 37.08 -10.07
C GLU A 491 -33.49 36.15 -9.47
N LEU A 492 -33.24 34.98 -10.07
CA LEU A 492 -32.15 34.09 -9.64
C LEU A 492 -31.21 33.61 -10.77
N ALA A 493 -31.53 33.93 -12.03
CA ALA A 493 -30.67 33.58 -13.17
C ALA A 493 -29.77 34.74 -13.64
N ALA A 494 -30.07 35.99 -13.27
CA ALA A 494 -29.28 37.17 -13.66
C ALA A 494 -28.17 37.56 -12.65
N ALA A 495 -28.29 37.15 -11.37
CA ALA A 495 -27.31 37.51 -10.34
C ALA A 495 -25.98 36.73 -10.43
N SER A 496 -25.98 35.55 -11.07
CA SER A 496 -24.77 34.70 -11.18
C SER A 496 -23.87 35.09 -12.36
N HIS A 497 -24.33 35.93 -13.28
CA HIS A 497 -23.56 36.37 -14.45
C HIS A 497 -22.99 37.79 -14.33
N GLU A 498 -23.45 38.58 -13.35
CA GLU A 498 -22.96 39.94 -13.11
C GLU A 498 -21.90 40.00 -11.99
N ALA A 499 -21.88 39.03 -11.07
CA ALA A 499 -20.81 38.87 -10.08
C ALA A 499 -19.46 38.42 -10.70
N ALA A 500 -19.50 37.77 -11.87
CA ALA A 500 -18.31 37.34 -12.61
C ALA A 500 -17.71 38.44 -13.52
N ARG A 501 -18.35 39.62 -13.62
CA ARG A 501 -17.92 40.72 -14.51
C ARG A 501 -17.42 41.97 -13.79
N ALA A 502 -17.53 42.03 -12.46
CA ALA A 502 -17.14 43.19 -11.65
C ALA A 502 -15.75 43.09 -10.96
N LEU A 503 -14.92 42.09 -11.30
CA LEU A 503 -13.54 41.97 -10.79
C LEU A 503 -12.46 42.19 -11.85
N GLY A 504 -12.85 42.69 -13.03
CA GLY A 504 -11.93 43.02 -14.12
C GLY A 504 -11.98 44.49 -14.47
N LYS A 505 -11.36 45.36 -13.64
CA LYS A 505 -10.69 46.65 -13.98
C LYS A 505 -10.76 47.65 -12.81
N THR A 506 -9.68 47.74 -12.03
CA THR A 506 -8.97 49.00 -11.68
C THR A 506 -7.64 48.65 -11.00
N GLN A 507 -6.55 49.19 -11.54
CA GLN A 507 -5.17 49.09 -11.04
C GLN A 507 -4.98 49.94 -9.78
N VAL A 508 -4.13 49.46 -8.85
CA VAL A 508 -3.02 50.26 -8.29
C VAL A 508 -1.82 49.34 -8.07
N GLU A 509 -0.69 49.77 -8.62
CA GLU A 509 0.64 49.17 -8.61
C GLU A 509 1.32 49.25 -7.22
N SER A 510 2.20 48.29 -6.90
CA SER A 510 3.56 48.61 -6.42
C SER A 510 4.45 47.36 -6.30
N HIS A 511 5.42 47.30 -7.21
CA HIS A 511 6.79 46.79 -7.08
C HIS A 511 7.04 45.27 -6.87
N ILE A 512 7.21 44.57 -8.00
CA ILE A 512 8.11 43.40 -8.10
C ILE A 512 9.23 43.77 -9.09
N HIS A 513 10.48 43.62 -8.65
CA HIS A 513 11.70 43.93 -9.41
C HIS A 513 12.01 42.82 -10.45
N PRO A 514 12.64 43.12 -11.60
CA PRO A 514 12.63 42.26 -12.78
C PRO A 514 13.95 41.50 -12.95
N TYR A 515 13.95 40.18 -12.81
CA TYR A 515 15.06 39.33 -13.29
C TYR A 515 14.64 37.88 -13.60
N LEU A 516 13.45 37.65 -14.19
CA LEU A 516 13.12 36.32 -14.73
C LEU A 516 12.31 36.43 -16.02
N ARG A 517 12.98 36.84 -17.11
CA ARG A 517 12.58 36.52 -18.49
C ARG A 517 13.81 36.46 -19.40
N ALA A 518 14.23 35.26 -19.77
CA ALA A 518 14.86 35.01 -21.05
C ALA A 518 14.60 33.56 -21.48
N THR A 519 13.93 33.41 -22.62
CA THR A 519 13.72 32.16 -23.37
C THR A 519 14.62 32.16 -24.61
N SER A 520 15.12 30.99 -24.99
CA SER A 520 15.48 30.50 -26.35
C SER A 520 16.29 29.19 -26.16
N GLY A 521 16.19 28.09 -26.91
CA GLY A 521 15.49 27.72 -28.14
C GLY A 521 16.39 26.80 -29.00
N HIS A 522 16.12 25.47 -28.97
CA HIS A 522 16.45 24.40 -29.97
C HIS A 522 17.90 23.84 -30.12
N PRO A 523 18.13 22.65 -30.75
CA PRO A 523 17.34 21.40 -30.93
C PRO A 523 18.14 20.08 -30.64
N ALA A 524 17.61 18.94 -31.11
CA ALA A 524 17.78 17.53 -30.69
C ALA A 524 19.03 16.71 -31.12
N ASN A 525 19.06 15.46 -30.61
CA ASN A 525 19.81 14.21 -30.99
C ASN A 525 21.15 13.87 -30.28
N MET A 526 21.18 12.77 -29.51
CA MET A 526 21.76 11.47 -29.93
C MET A 526 21.79 10.41 -28.80
N MET A 527 21.68 9.15 -29.26
CA MET A 527 21.66 7.82 -28.62
C MET A 527 23.00 7.38 -27.95
N PRO A 528 23.05 6.20 -27.27
CA PRO A 528 23.81 5.98 -26.03
C PRO A 528 25.13 5.20 -26.20
N ILE A 529 25.99 5.23 -25.17
CA ILE A 529 27.19 4.37 -25.08
C ILE A 529 27.31 3.80 -23.66
N GLY A 530 27.29 2.47 -23.55
CA GLY A 530 27.53 1.69 -22.34
C GLY A 530 29.01 1.57 -21.95
N PRO A 531 29.31 0.94 -20.79
CA PRO A 531 30.63 1.01 -20.17
C PRO A 531 31.52 -0.19 -20.53
N PRO A 532 32.84 -0.07 -20.29
CA PRO A 532 33.59 -1.23 -19.83
C PRO A 532 34.48 -0.92 -18.60
N SER A 533 34.20 -1.71 -17.57
CA SER A 533 35.13 -2.52 -16.77
C SER A 533 36.64 -2.24 -16.88
N GLY A 534 37.23 -1.93 -15.73
CA GLY A 534 38.68 -1.96 -15.51
C GLY A 534 39.12 -3.26 -14.83
N HIS A 535 40.15 -3.88 -15.39
CA HIS A 535 41.09 -4.73 -14.66
C HIS A 535 42.48 -4.51 -15.24
N SER A 536 43.39 -4.03 -14.40
CA SER A 536 44.83 -3.99 -14.65
C SER A 536 45.46 -5.35 -14.31
N PRO A 537 46.61 -5.64 -14.92
CA PRO A 537 47.74 -6.11 -14.12
C PRO A 537 49.01 -5.33 -14.48
N ASP A 538 49.85 -5.07 -13.48
CA ASP A 538 51.26 -4.80 -13.69
C ASP A 538 52.08 -5.52 -12.62
N ASP A 539 53.25 -5.95 -13.07
CA ASP A 539 54.09 -6.99 -12.52
C ASP A 539 55.46 -6.40 -12.13
N SER A 540 55.95 -6.79 -10.95
CA SER A 540 57.37 -6.98 -10.57
C SER A 540 58.40 -5.83 -10.58
N SER A 541 59.27 -5.81 -9.55
CA SER A 541 60.70 -6.18 -9.71
C SER A 541 61.52 -6.12 -8.41
N SER A 542 62.38 -7.13 -8.20
CA SER A 542 63.81 -6.97 -7.83
C SER A 542 64.50 -8.32 -7.55
N GLY A 543 65.70 -8.51 -8.13
CA GLY A 543 66.83 -9.22 -7.47
C GLY A 543 67.16 -10.69 -7.83
N PRO A 544 68.37 -11.00 -8.37
CA PRO A 544 68.86 -12.35 -8.78
C PRO A 544 69.76 -13.01 -7.68
N PRO A 545 70.60 -14.09 -7.86
CA PRO A 545 71.06 -14.83 -9.07
C PRO A 545 71.28 -16.38 -8.97
N SER A 546 71.64 -17.05 -10.09
CA SER A 546 72.89 -17.86 -10.29
C SER A 546 72.79 -19.09 -11.25
N THR A 547 73.84 -19.22 -12.10
CA THR A 547 74.41 -20.43 -12.77
C THR A 547 73.58 -21.23 -13.80
N SER A 548 74.08 -21.87 -14.87
CA SER A 548 75.30 -21.83 -15.71
C SER A 548 75.15 -22.92 -16.83
N ILE A 549 75.84 -22.76 -17.97
CA ILE A 549 76.28 -23.80 -18.97
C ILE A 549 75.37 -24.07 -20.22
N ALA A 550 75.72 -23.40 -21.34
CA ALA A 550 76.11 -23.83 -22.72
C ALA A 550 75.57 -25.14 -23.40
N PRO A 551 75.78 -25.34 -24.73
CA PRO A 551 75.53 -24.47 -25.89
C PRO A 551 74.81 -25.18 -27.09
N ALA A 552 74.64 -24.41 -28.18
CA ALA A 552 73.96 -24.62 -29.48
C ALA A 552 74.29 -25.92 -30.29
N PRO A 553 73.63 -26.23 -31.44
CA PRO A 553 73.92 -25.51 -32.69
C PRO A 553 72.77 -25.32 -33.71
N SER A 554 73.13 -24.50 -34.70
CA SER A 554 72.49 -24.00 -35.92
C SER A 554 72.18 -25.00 -37.04
N SER A 555 71.23 -24.66 -37.92
CA SER A 555 71.31 -24.83 -39.40
C SER A 555 70.03 -24.23 -40.06
N SER A 556 70.15 -23.14 -40.83
CA SER A 556 70.22 -23.05 -42.31
C SER A 556 68.86 -23.12 -43.03
N ALA A 557 68.51 -22.01 -43.69
CA ALA A 557 67.40 -21.80 -44.63
C ALA A 557 67.65 -22.51 -46.01
N PRO A 558 66.89 -22.31 -47.12
CA PRO A 558 65.60 -21.60 -47.35
C PRO A 558 64.61 -22.35 -48.31
N GLU A 559 63.51 -21.65 -48.67
CA GLU A 559 62.73 -21.69 -49.93
C GLU A 559 61.24 -22.14 -49.95
N ALA A 560 60.41 -21.12 -50.23
CA ALA A 560 59.29 -21.01 -51.20
C ALA A 560 57.99 -21.86 -51.06
N GLY A 561 56.87 -21.15 -50.91
CA GLY A 561 55.51 -21.67 -51.16
C GLY A 561 54.40 -20.68 -50.77
N ILE A 562 53.57 -20.30 -51.73
CA ILE A 562 52.59 -19.19 -51.73
C ILE A 562 51.25 -19.56 -51.02
N ALA A 563 50.65 -18.65 -50.22
CA ALA A 563 49.20 -18.27 -50.24
C ALA A 563 48.76 -17.38 -49.03
N SER A 564 47.85 -16.44 -49.33
CA SER A 564 47.13 -15.41 -48.54
C SER A 564 46.42 -15.93 -47.27
N ASP A 565 46.04 -15.17 -46.23
CA ASP A 565 45.58 -13.78 -46.16
C ASP A 565 45.56 -13.23 -44.70
N GLY A 566 45.93 -11.95 -44.52
CA GLY A 566 45.08 -11.01 -43.78
C GLY A 566 45.14 -10.79 -42.25
N ARG A 567 46.15 -11.20 -41.47
CA ARG A 567 46.25 -10.71 -40.06
C ARG A 567 46.96 -9.34 -39.99
N LYS A 568 46.18 -8.27 -39.80
CA LYS A 568 46.70 -6.91 -39.52
C LYS A 568 47.60 -6.92 -38.28
N ALA A 569 48.92 -6.91 -38.50
CA ALA A 569 49.91 -6.64 -37.47
C ALA A 569 49.65 -5.24 -36.88
N LYS A 570 49.49 -5.17 -35.55
CA LYS A 570 49.46 -3.91 -34.80
C LYS A 570 50.80 -3.19 -35.03
N ARG A 571 50.80 -2.23 -35.94
CA ARG A 571 51.94 -1.33 -36.17
C ARG A 571 52.14 -0.51 -34.90
N GLU A 572 53.17 -0.86 -34.12
CA GLU A 572 53.53 -0.11 -32.92
C GLU A 572 53.70 1.37 -33.25
N LEU A 573 52.98 2.24 -32.52
CA LEU A 573 53.11 3.68 -32.65
C LEU A 573 54.54 4.07 -32.29
N SER A 574 55.18 4.86 -33.17
CA SER A 574 56.51 5.41 -32.89
C SER A 574 56.50 6.20 -31.59
N GLN A 575 57.63 6.23 -30.89
CA GLN A 575 57.80 6.86 -29.57
C GLN A 575 57.26 8.32 -29.54
N SER A 576 57.41 9.04 -30.67
CA SER A 576 56.87 10.40 -30.87
C SER A 576 55.33 10.46 -30.91
N LYS A 577 54.66 9.48 -31.53
CA LYS A 577 53.18 9.42 -31.59
C LYS A 577 52.56 8.99 -30.25
N ARG A 578 53.20 8.10 -29.49
CA ARG A 578 52.75 7.75 -28.11
C ARG A 578 52.87 8.95 -27.17
N ALA A 579 53.97 9.70 -27.27
CA ALA A 579 54.14 10.93 -26.49
C ALA A 579 53.07 11.99 -26.83
N ALA A 580 52.68 12.11 -28.10
CA ALA A 580 51.60 13.01 -28.51
C ALA A 580 50.22 12.55 -27.99
N GLN A 581 49.91 11.26 -28.04
CA GLN A 581 48.67 10.70 -27.49
C GLN A 581 48.58 10.86 -25.97
N ASN A 582 49.67 10.64 -25.24
CA ASN A 582 49.69 10.84 -23.78
C ASN A 582 49.49 12.31 -23.40
N ARG A 583 50.08 13.25 -24.15
CA ARG A 583 49.82 14.69 -23.95
C ARG A 583 48.37 15.06 -24.24
N ALA A 584 47.75 14.49 -25.28
CA ALA A 584 46.35 14.71 -25.60
C ALA A 584 45.42 14.13 -24.53
N ALA A 585 45.70 12.92 -24.04
CA ALA A 585 44.94 12.26 -22.97
C ALA A 585 45.02 13.05 -21.65
N GLN A 586 46.21 13.55 -21.28
CA GLN A 586 46.39 14.39 -20.09
C GLN A 586 45.64 15.71 -20.21
N ARG A 587 45.62 16.36 -21.38
CA ARG A 587 44.83 17.57 -21.62
C ARG A 587 43.33 17.30 -21.49
N ALA A 588 42.85 16.21 -22.08
CA ALA A 588 41.44 15.81 -21.98
C ALA A 588 41.04 15.46 -20.53
N PHE A 589 41.93 14.83 -19.77
CA PHE A 589 41.70 14.54 -18.36
C PHE A 589 41.62 15.83 -17.52
N ARG A 590 42.54 16.78 -17.71
CA ARG A 590 42.50 18.09 -17.03
C ARG A 590 41.21 18.85 -17.35
N GLN A 591 40.81 18.89 -18.62
CA GLN A 591 39.58 19.56 -19.02
C GLN A 591 38.32 18.94 -18.40
N ARG A 592 38.27 17.61 -18.28
CA ARG A 592 37.16 16.92 -17.58
C ARG A 592 37.17 17.20 -16.07
N LYS A 593 38.35 17.20 -15.44
CA LYS A 593 38.50 17.53 -14.02
C LYS A 593 38.05 18.96 -13.73
N GLU A 594 38.48 19.93 -14.55
CA GLU A 594 38.05 21.33 -14.45
C GLU A 594 36.54 21.49 -14.65
N GLY A 595 35.95 20.76 -15.61
CA GLY A 595 34.49 20.75 -15.80
C GLY A 595 33.73 20.17 -14.60
N TYR A 596 34.27 19.11 -13.99
CA TYR A 596 33.68 18.49 -12.80
C TYR A 596 33.80 19.39 -11.56
N ILE A 597 34.94 20.07 -11.38
CA ILE A 597 35.14 21.06 -10.31
C ILE A 597 34.13 22.21 -10.46
N LYS A 598 33.98 22.77 -11.65
CA LYS A 598 32.98 23.83 -11.89
C LYS A 598 31.54 23.39 -11.60
N LYS A 599 31.22 22.11 -11.87
CA LYS A 599 29.91 21.55 -11.54
C LYS A 599 29.72 21.43 -10.02
N LEU A 600 30.73 20.96 -9.29
CA LEU A 600 30.69 20.89 -7.83
C LEU A 600 30.59 22.28 -7.19
N GLU A 601 31.36 23.26 -7.68
CA GLU A 601 31.27 24.65 -7.23
C GLU A 601 29.86 25.23 -7.46
N GLN A 602 29.22 24.88 -8.58
CA GLN A 602 27.85 25.29 -8.86
C GLN A 602 26.86 24.64 -7.89
N GLN A 603 27.00 23.34 -7.62
CA GLN A 603 26.13 22.63 -6.65
C GLN A 603 26.30 23.18 -5.23
N VAL A 604 27.53 23.50 -4.80
CA VAL A 604 27.77 24.11 -3.49
C VAL A 604 27.08 25.47 -3.39
N ARG A 605 27.10 26.28 -4.46
CA ARG A 605 26.35 27.55 -4.49
C ARG A 605 24.84 27.35 -4.39
N GLU A 606 24.30 26.39 -5.11
CA GLU A 606 22.86 26.05 -5.05
C GLU A 606 22.46 25.55 -3.66
N PHE A 607 23.30 24.76 -3.00
CA PHE A 607 23.07 24.32 -1.62
C PHE A 607 23.10 25.48 -0.62
N ALA A 608 24.03 26.42 -0.77
CA ALA A 608 24.09 27.60 0.09
C ALA A 608 22.85 28.50 -0.06
N GLU A 609 22.33 28.64 -1.29
CA GLU A 609 21.08 29.38 -1.56
C GLU A 609 19.86 28.67 -0.96
N MET A 610 19.81 27.35 -1.07
CA MET A 610 18.77 26.53 -0.45
C MET A 610 18.80 26.63 1.08
N GLU A 611 19.98 26.62 1.69
CA GLU A 611 20.15 26.81 3.14
C GLU A 611 19.61 28.18 3.60
N GLN A 612 19.88 29.24 2.83
CA GLN A 612 19.34 30.58 3.12
C GLN A 612 17.81 30.61 3.01
N THR A 613 17.26 29.98 1.98
CA THR A 613 15.81 29.87 1.79
C THR A 613 15.15 29.11 2.93
N TYR A 614 15.77 28.01 3.37
CA TYR A 614 15.30 27.22 4.51
C TYR A 614 15.29 28.04 5.80
N LYS A 615 16.35 28.79 6.10
CA LYS A 615 16.41 29.69 7.26
C LYS A 615 15.33 30.77 7.22
N ALA A 616 15.02 31.31 6.04
CA ALA A 616 13.95 32.30 5.88
C ALA A 616 12.56 31.69 6.19
N VAL A 617 12.27 30.51 5.64
CA VAL A 617 11.00 29.79 5.92
C VAL A 617 10.89 29.37 7.38
N GLN A 618 12.02 29.02 8.01
CA GLN A 618 12.05 28.70 9.43
C GLN A 618 11.73 29.93 10.29
N ALA A 619 12.29 31.09 9.95
CA ALA A 619 11.99 32.36 10.63
C ALA A 619 10.51 32.78 10.47
N GLU A 620 9.92 32.58 9.29
CA GLU A 620 8.50 32.81 9.05
C GLU A 620 7.61 31.88 9.86
N ASN A 621 7.97 30.60 9.98
CA ASN A 621 7.25 29.67 10.84
C ASN A 621 7.29 30.09 12.33
N TYR A 622 8.42 30.60 12.81
CA TYR A 622 8.51 31.12 14.17
C TYR A 622 7.63 32.36 14.38
N SER A 623 7.62 33.30 13.43
CA SER A 623 6.77 34.50 13.54
C SER A 623 5.28 34.17 13.50
N LEU A 624 4.87 33.16 12.70
CA LEU A 624 3.49 32.67 12.67
C LEU A 624 3.08 32.02 13.99
N ARG A 625 3.98 31.25 14.62
CA ARG A 625 3.71 30.66 15.95
C ARG A 625 3.48 31.73 17.02
N GLU A 626 4.34 32.74 17.06
CA GLU A 626 4.17 33.89 17.97
C GLU A 626 2.85 34.63 17.70
N TYR A 627 2.47 34.80 16.43
CA TYR A 627 1.21 35.43 16.06
C TYR A 627 -0.01 34.63 16.53
N VAL A 628 0.02 33.29 16.41
CA VAL A 628 -1.04 32.41 16.91
C VAL A 628 -1.16 32.49 18.43
N ILE A 629 -0.04 32.48 19.16
CA ILE A 629 -0.01 32.63 20.62
C ILE A 629 -0.62 33.98 21.02
N HIS A 630 -0.28 35.06 20.31
CA HIS A 630 -0.83 36.39 20.55
C HIS A 630 -2.35 36.45 20.31
N LEU A 631 -2.83 35.83 19.23
CA LEU A 631 -4.28 35.74 18.95
C LEU A 631 -5.02 34.94 20.02
N GLN A 632 -4.44 33.83 20.50
CA GLN A 632 -5.01 33.03 21.58
C GLN A 632 -5.12 33.84 22.88
N SER A 633 -4.08 34.61 23.23
CA SER A 633 -4.12 35.52 24.40
C SER A 633 -5.23 36.56 24.26
N ARG A 634 -5.37 37.22 23.10
CA ARG A 634 -6.45 38.20 22.88
C ARG A 634 -7.84 37.59 22.93
N LEU A 635 -7.99 36.33 22.51
CA LEU A 635 -9.26 35.62 22.53
C LEU A 635 -9.67 35.26 23.97
N LEU A 636 -8.70 34.97 24.84
CA LEU A 636 -8.92 34.81 26.28
C LEU A 636 -9.31 36.14 26.95
N ASP A 637 -8.65 37.25 26.58
CA ASP A 637 -8.96 38.59 27.12
C ASP A 637 -10.35 39.10 26.69
N THR A 638 -10.87 38.65 25.55
CA THR A 638 -12.20 39.06 25.04
C THR A 638 -13.36 38.22 25.56
N GLN A 639 -13.11 37.06 26.19
CA GLN A 639 -14.16 36.21 26.75
C GLN A 639 -14.66 36.63 28.16
N GLY A 640 -14.27 37.82 28.65
CA GLY A 640 -14.51 38.27 30.03
C GLY A 640 -15.59 39.32 30.30
N GLU A 641 -16.17 40.01 29.31
CA GLU A 641 -17.15 41.09 29.60
C GLU A 641 -18.33 41.12 28.61
N TYR A 642 -19.50 40.67 29.09
CA TYR A 642 -20.79 41.00 28.47
C TYR A 642 -21.52 42.02 29.35
N PRO A 643 -21.93 43.19 28.83
CA PRO A 643 -22.79 44.09 29.58
C PRO A 643 -24.19 43.46 29.76
N PRO A 644 -24.87 43.70 30.90
CA PRO A 644 -26.22 43.18 31.10
C PRO A 644 -27.20 43.77 30.08
N PRO A 645 -28.22 43.01 29.65
CA PRO A 645 -29.18 43.48 28.66
C PRO A 645 -30.02 44.66 29.20
N PRO A 646 -30.51 45.54 28.31
CA PRO A 646 -31.37 46.66 28.70
C PRO A 646 -32.62 46.19 29.46
N PRO A 647 -33.20 47.01 30.36
CA PRO A 647 -34.28 46.62 31.28
C PRO A 647 -35.62 46.21 30.62
N ASN A 648 -35.68 46.12 29.28
CA ASN A 648 -36.90 45.95 28.50
C ASN A 648 -36.97 44.57 27.81
N VAL A 649 -36.01 43.68 28.03
CA VAL A 649 -35.93 42.37 27.36
C VAL A 649 -36.10 41.26 28.39
N ASN A 650 -37.25 40.60 28.39
CA ASN A 650 -37.54 39.44 29.23
C ASN A 650 -37.50 38.17 28.37
N LEU A 651 -36.51 37.31 28.57
CA LEU A 651 -36.23 36.12 27.74
C LEU A 651 -37.01 34.86 28.18
N SER A 652 -38.13 35.01 28.87
CA SER A 652 -39.01 33.89 29.20
C SER A 652 -40.07 33.63 28.12
N THR A 653 -40.26 32.34 27.78
CA THR A 653 -41.27 31.69 26.90
C THR A 653 -40.77 31.32 25.49
N SER A 654 -41.12 30.17 24.88
CA SER A 654 -42.24 29.25 25.12
C SER A 654 -41.95 27.80 24.66
N THR A 655 -42.63 26.88 25.34
CA THR A 655 -42.76 25.42 25.19
C THR A 655 -43.34 24.92 23.85
N ALA A 656 -42.87 23.75 23.38
CA ALA A 656 -43.65 22.84 22.54
C ALA A 656 -43.33 21.34 22.82
N ALA A 657 -44.26 20.71 23.54
CA ALA A 657 -44.71 19.30 23.56
C ALA A 657 -43.73 18.11 23.45
N GLN A 658 -43.67 17.30 24.53
CA GLN A 658 -43.33 15.86 24.52
C GLN A 658 -44.56 15.01 24.93
N PRO A 659 -44.72 13.76 24.45
CA PRO A 659 -45.72 12.80 24.96
C PRO A 659 -45.24 12.05 26.22
N PRO A 660 -46.13 11.36 26.96
CA PRO A 660 -46.00 11.17 28.41
C PRO A 660 -45.15 9.97 28.83
N HIS A 661 -44.47 10.14 29.97
CA HIS A 661 -43.71 9.13 30.70
C HIS A 661 -44.59 8.03 31.30
N VAL A 662 -44.16 6.77 31.14
CA VAL A 662 -44.55 5.64 31.99
C VAL A 662 -43.60 5.59 33.18
N THR A 663 -44.18 5.53 34.39
CA THR A 663 -43.53 5.46 35.69
C THR A 663 -42.98 4.05 35.99
N ALA A 664 -41.78 4.00 36.59
CA ALA A 664 -41.29 2.85 37.36
C ALA A 664 -40.43 3.36 38.54
N PRO A 665 -40.37 2.61 39.66
CA PRO A 665 -40.42 3.18 41.00
C PRO A 665 -39.06 3.42 41.67
N GLU A 666 -39.15 4.27 42.68
CA GLU A 666 -38.15 4.77 43.61
C GLU A 666 -37.60 3.69 44.55
N GLN A 667 -36.27 3.56 44.63
CA GLN A 667 -35.53 3.10 45.83
C GLN A 667 -34.23 3.89 45.98
N ALA A 668 -34.03 4.40 47.19
CA ALA A 668 -33.01 5.35 47.66
C ALA A 668 -31.67 4.68 48.08
N PRO A 669 -30.74 5.38 48.75
CA PRO A 669 -29.92 6.51 48.28
C PRO A 669 -28.43 6.12 48.33
N ASN A 670 -27.60 6.66 47.44
CA ASN A 670 -26.15 6.62 47.65
C ASN A 670 -25.50 7.95 47.30
N HIS A 671 -24.68 8.42 48.24
CA HIS A 671 -24.12 9.75 48.30
C HIS A 671 -23.09 10.03 47.19
N GLY A 672 -23.15 11.26 46.67
CA GLY A 672 -21.98 12.04 46.26
C GLY A 672 -21.39 11.73 44.89
N VAL A 673 -21.92 12.37 43.84
CA VAL A 673 -21.17 12.61 42.60
C VAL A 673 -21.47 14.03 42.15
N GLY A 674 -20.45 14.89 42.22
CA GLY A 674 -20.46 16.24 41.66
C GLY A 674 -20.59 16.19 40.13
N THR A 675 -21.03 17.29 39.55
CA THR A 675 -21.25 17.38 38.09
C THR A 675 -19.94 17.20 37.30
N PRO A 676 -19.98 16.81 36.01
CA PRO A 676 -18.79 16.67 35.17
C PRO A 676 -17.90 17.93 35.12
N LEU A 677 -18.47 19.11 35.41
CA LEU A 677 -17.75 20.37 35.49
C LEU A 677 -16.92 20.49 36.78
N GLU A 678 -17.38 19.92 37.89
CA GLU A 678 -16.64 19.89 39.17
C GLU A 678 -15.48 18.89 39.13
N ALA A 679 -15.65 17.77 38.42
CA ALA A 679 -14.57 16.79 38.20
C ALA A 679 -13.43 17.35 37.34
N VAL A 680 -13.77 18.19 36.34
CA VAL A 680 -12.77 18.90 35.52
C VAL A 680 -12.09 20.01 36.33
N ALA A 681 -12.84 20.75 37.16
CA ALA A 681 -12.26 21.76 38.04
C ALA A 681 -11.31 21.16 39.10
N GLN A 682 -11.63 19.99 39.67
CA GLN A 682 -10.77 19.27 40.60
C GLN A 682 -9.52 18.67 39.91
N ALA A 683 -9.63 18.21 38.66
CA ALA A 683 -8.49 17.72 37.89
C ALA A 683 -7.51 18.84 37.53
N VAL A 684 -8.02 20.02 37.17
CA VAL A 684 -7.20 21.21 36.87
C VAL A 684 -6.55 21.78 38.15
N ALA A 685 -7.27 21.78 39.28
CA ALA A 685 -6.71 22.18 40.57
C ALA A 685 -5.64 21.19 41.10
N GLY A 686 -5.78 19.89 40.81
CA GLY A 686 -4.80 18.86 41.17
C GLY A 686 -3.48 18.99 40.40
N LEU A 687 -3.53 19.39 39.13
CA LEU A 687 -2.34 19.66 38.30
C LEU A 687 -1.59 20.92 38.76
N ALA A 688 -2.32 21.99 39.10
CA ALA A 688 -1.71 23.22 39.63
C ALA A 688 -1.07 23.04 41.02
N ALA A 689 -1.64 22.17 41.87
CA ALA A 689 -1.06 21.81 43.17
C ALA A 689 0.21 20.95 43.05
N GLN A 690 0.33 20.15 41.99
CA GLN A 690 1.53 19.35 41.71
C GLN A 690 2.70 20.21 41.19
N GLU A 691 2.42 21.27 40.41
CA GLU A 691 3.44 22.24 40.00
C GLU A 691 3.93 23.10 41.17
N GLN A 692 3.05 23.53 42.08
CA GLN A 692 3.45 24.29 43.28
C GLN A 692 4.27 23.47 44.28
N LEU A 693 4.07 22.15 44.36
CA LEU A 693 4.89 21.26 45.18
C LEU A 693 6.30 21.09 44.58
N ALA A 694 6.41 20.98 43.24
CA ALA A 694 7.69 20.87 42.54
C ALA A 694 8.54 22.17 42.61
N GLU A 695 7.90 23.34 42.68
CA GLU A 695 8.59 24.63 42.83
C GLU A 695 8.99 24.95 44.29
N SER A 696 8.36 24.31 45.28
CA SER A 696 8.67 24.52 46.71
C SER A 696 9.90 23.73 47.21
N GLU A 697 10.35 22.70 46.49
CA GLU A 697 11.53 21.89 46.85
C GLU A 697 12.87 22.47 46.33
N GLY A 698 12.85 23.66 45.73
CA GLY A 698 14.01 24.34 45.16
C GLY A 698 14.57 25.49 45.99
N ARG A 699 14.97 25.30 47.27
CA ARG A 699 15.88 26.24 47.98
C ARG A 699 16.59 25.64 49.22
N PHE A 700 17.79 25.10 48.97
CA PHE A 700 19.00 24.91 49.82
C PHE A 700 18.91 24.61 51.34
N THR A 701 19.50 23.48 51.76
CA THR A 701 20.59 23.44 52.76
C THR A 701 21.57 22.27 52.44
N SER A 702 22.88 22.57 52.39
CA SER A 702 23.96 21.57 52.27
C SER A 702 24.29 20.93 53.62
N PRO A 703 24.81 19.69 53.62
CA PRO A 703 25.92 19.39 54.52
C PRO A 703 27.11 18.69 53.80
N GLU A 704 28.26 19.32 53.99
CA GLU A 704 29.61 18.76 54.19
C GLU A 704 30.04 17.48 53.44
N TYR A 705 30.89 17.71 52.44
CA TYR A 705 31.82 16.73 51.89
C TYR A 705 33.11 16.70 52.73
N ASN A 706 33.45 15.54 53.28
CA ASN A 706 34.83 15.20 53.65
C ASN A 706 35.51 14.44 52.50
N LYS A 707 36.69 14.91 52.10
CA LYS A 707 37.69 14.31 51.19
C LYS A 707 38.73 13.51 52.03
N PRO A 708 39.76 12.82 51.47
CA PRO A 708 39.76 11.68 50.53
C PRO A 708 40.87 10.61 50.85
N GLU A 709 40.78 9.36 50.37
CA GLU A 709 41.92 8.45 50.12
C GLU A 709 41.49 7.43 49.03
N ALA A 710 42.26 6.94 48.05
CA ALA A 710 43.45 7.33 47.30
C ALA A 710 43.59 6.31 46.12
N ARG A 711 44.15 6.75 44.98
CA ARG A 711 44.71 5.98 43.82
C ARG A 711 43.70 5.34 42.83
N ASP A 712 43.86 5.38 41.51
CA ASP A 712 44.94 5.84 40.62
C ASP A 712 44.35 6.27 39.26
N GLU A 713 45.10 7.15 38.59
CA GLU A 713 44.88 7.73 37.26
C GLU A 713 45.31 6.75 36.16
N ASP A 714 44.52 6.56 35.09
CA ASP A 714 45.06 6.36 33.71
C ASP A 714 43.97 6.41 32.61
N SER A 715 43.56 7.61 32.18
CA SER A 715 42.74 7.71 30.94
C SER A 715 42.79 9.07 30.24
N ARG A 716 43.77 9.93 30.54
CA ARG A 716 43.84 11.30 29.99
C ARG A 716 45.14 11.63 29.25
N THR A 717 45.98 10.65 28.98
CA THR A 717 47.28 10.82 28.30
C THR A 717 47.28 10.36 26.84
N VAL A 718 46.36 9.48 26.43
CA VAL A 718 46.39 8.85 25.10
C VAL A 718 45.92 9.80 23.99
N ASP A 719 44.86 10.58 24.23
CA ASP A 719 44.31 11.49 23.20
C ASP A 719 45.21 12.72 22.96
N ASP A 720 45.94 13.17 23.99
CA ASP A 720 46.88 14.29 23.88
C ASP A 720 48.20 13.86 23.20
N GLU A 721 48.56 12.58 23.25
CA GLU A 721 49.77 12.05 22.60
C GLU A 721 49.55 11.77 21.11
N ILE A 722 48.34 11.33 20.73
CA ILE A 722 47.96 11.13 19.32
C ILE A 722 47.86 12.47 18.57
N ASN A 723 47.26 13.49 19.19
CA ASN A 723 47.18 14.82 18.59
C ASN A 723 48.56 15.50 18.45
N ARG A 724 49.50 15.20 19.34
CA ARG A 724 50.88 15.72 19.27
C ARG A 724 51.68 15.06 18.14
N GLN A 725 51.51 13.76 17.92
CA GLN A 725 52.18 13.01 16.83
C GLN A 725 51.64 13.37 15.45
N LEU A 726 50.32 13.63 15.33
CA LEU A 726 49.71 14.12 14.09
C LEU A 726 50.18 15.53 13.70
N HIS A 727 50.39 16.42 14.67
CA HIS A 727 50.94 17.76 14.39
C HIS A 727 52.42 17.73 13.98
N GLN A 728 53.22 16.82 14.55
CA GLN A 728 54.63 16.69 14.20
C GLN A 728 54.85 16.12 12.78
N GLN A 729 53.99 15.21 12.31
CA GLN A 729 54.05 14.68 10.94
C GLN A 729 53.66 15.72 9.88
N VAL A 730 52.73 16.62 10.19
CA VAL A 730 52.33 17.71 9.27
C VAL A 730 53.42 18.77 9.17
N GLU A 731 54.17 19.06 10.25
CA GLU A 731 55.30 20.00 10.21
C GLU A 731 56.53 19.44 9.47
N GLU A 732 56.80 18.13 9.56
CA GLU A 732 57.89 17.48 8.81
C GLU A 732 57.60 17.37 7.30
N GLU A 733 56.34 17.18 6.89
CA GLU A 733 55.97 17.19 5.47
C GLU A 733 56.02 18.60 4.86
N VAL A 734 55.62 19.64 5.61
CA VAL A 734 55.71 21.03 5.16
C VAL A 734 57.16 21.51 5.05
N SER A 735 58.06 21.05 5.93
CA SER A 735 59.49 21.35 5.86
C SER A 735 60.24 20.63 4.71
N ARG A 736 59.72 19.49 4.19
CA ARG A 736 60.31 18.79 3.04
C ARG A 736 59.87 19.31 1.68
N SER A 737 58.80 20.10 1.63
CA SER A 737 58.32 20.77 0.41
C SER A 737 58.94 22.16 0.14
N ALA A 738 59.89 22.61 0.97
CA ALA A 738 60.56 23.91 0.81
C ALA A 738 62.00 23.84 0.24
N ASP A 739 62.54 22.65 -0.06
CA ASP A 739 63.89 22.45 -0.61
C ASP A 739 63.91 21.56 -1.88
N VAL A 740 62.99 21.78 -2.83
CA VAL A 740 63.09 21.32 -4.24
C VAL A 740 62.68 22.41 -5.21
#